data_AF-H6RPG7-F1
#
_entry.id   AF-H6RPG7-F1
#
_cell.length_a   1.000
_cell.length_b   1.000
_cell.length_c   1.000
_cell.angle_alpha   90.00
_cell.angle_beta   90.00
_cell.angle_gamma   90.00
#
_symmetry.space_group_name_H-M   'P 1'
#
loop_
_entity.id
_entity.type
_entity.pdbx_description
1 polymer ?
#
loop_
_entity_poly.entity_id
_entity_poly.type
_entity_poly.pdbx_seq_one_letter_code
_entity_poly.pdbx_strand_id
1 'polypeptide(L)'
;MARHGSTKQAILRGLADHGLPALSGLGARDDADLTIALADGFAVMADVLTFYTGRIAQEHYLRTATERLSVVELSRLIGYRPAPGVAADAWLAFTVEAPVTVPYVPPRPVRVPVGTAVQSVPGQDEAPVTFETVTEIEARAENNAVAPVNSSWPASLAARTSLHLAGTGHRLQRGDVLLFLGAQRQTTSSSTEWAARTLESAVEEATGERTRVTWEPALPALPVAGMEVHVLRLRAAVFGHNAPDPRLLAIPTATLHDLVDTTVTPWQWTTFGLSKGQLDLDQVHPQVVADGWALVRQGSAQHLARIKEVTNPSLSAFGVSSKATRISLDSDLDPSTFDRRSLLVLAQSEELPLAADPLTTGLADEEIELLGALELAPGQALAVLGPLHGARPGAPEESEVVLVDDAPDAVVVNLPVDGPPTTTVRLGRPLQRSYDRVLARINANVAAATEGAGVGQILGSGDARVPGQWFVLNHRPLTWLATDAGLDAALEVRVEDVVWHRRETLFGAGPGERVHVLETSDEGTTVVRFGDGVEGARLPTGQANVRVQHRTGLGAAGNVRTAQLTTLLSRPLGVASVLNPSPGTGGEDPEPLESARRNAPVTVRTLDRVVSLLDAEDFARAQPGVAKASAGWVPHGPARGLVLTLTGPDGATIDESVPTHGRVLAALREHGDARLVVHLLGHRPVGLEAWLRVLPHPDHLVGLVLADVRRELLAAFSVDARELGQPTSLGQVVEVVHRAPGVVAVDVDVLRRTDAPASVQVQHRVPAHPGGLDPAGTGVLGAELLVLADPDLHVEVMA
;
A
#
# COMPACT_ATOMS: atom_id res chain seq x y z
N MET A 1 27.64 2.85 51.64
CA MET A 1 26.51 3.03 52.58
C MET A 1 26.82 2.27 53.85
N ALA A 2 26.72 2.93 55.00
CA ALA A 2 26.68 2.28 56.29
C ALA A 2 25.47 1.33 56.36
N ARG A 3 25.69 0.09 56.77
CA ARG A 3 24.64 -0.90 57.07
C ARG A 3 24.72 -1.18 58.56
N HIS A 4 23.62 -1.58 59.21
CA HIS A 4 23.60 -1.88 60.65
C HIS A 4 24.84 -2.67 61.12
N GLY A 5 25.12 -3.81 60.47
CA GLY A 5 26.22 -4.69 60.89
C GLY A 5 27.62 -4.06 60.74
N SER A 6 27.86 -3.28 59.68
CA SER A 6 29.16 -2.62 59.50
C SER A 6 29.34 -1.44 60.45
N THR A 7 28.27 -0.70 60.74
CA THR A 7 28.28 0.40 61.71
C THR A 7 28.46 -0.12 63.13
N LYS A 8 27.73 -1.16 63.55
CA LYS A 8 27.89 -1.79 64.86
C LYS A 8 29.33 -2.25 65.04
N GLN A 9 29.90 -2.97 64.07
CA GLN A 9 31.30 -3.40 64.12
C GLN A 9 32.31 -2.25 64.18
N ALA A 10 32.05 -1.15 63.47
CA ALA A 10 32.93 0.02 63.52
C ALA A 10 32.91 0.68 64.90
N ILE A 11 31.73 0.80 65.53
CA ILE A 11 31.58 1.33 66.89
C ILE A 11 32.27 0.40 67.89
N LEU A 12 32.08 -0.92 67.80
CA LEU A 12 32.74 -1.89 68.66
C LEU A 12 34.26 -1.88 68.52
N ARG A 13 34.78 -1.63 67.30
CA ARG A 13 36.22 -1.42 67.07
C ARG A 13 36.70 -0.13 67.72
N GLY A 14 35.95 0.96 67.61
CA GLY A 14 36.26 2.24 68.26
C GLY A 14 36.26 2.15 69.79
N LEU A 15 35.35 1.35 70.38
CA LEU A 15 35.34 1.06 71.81
C LEU A 15 36.57 0.26 72.27
N ALA A 16 37.26 -0.42 71.35
CA ALA A 16 38.50 -1.13 71.61
C ALA A 16 39.76 -0.31 71.26
N ASP A 17 39.61 0.94 70.79
CA ASP A 17 40.72 1.77 70.36
C ASP A 17 41.50 2.34 71.55
N HIS A 18 42.78 1.99 71.64
CA HIS A 18 43.70 2.47 72.67
C HIS A 18 43.99 3.98 72.56
N GLY A 19 43.66 4.63 71.44
CA GLY A 19 43.72 6.07 71.26
C GLY A 19 42.60 6.86 71.96
N LEU A 20 41.58 6.18 72.49
CA LEU A 20 40.45 6.77 73.21
C LEU A 20 40.43 6.30 74.67
N PRO A 21 41.37 6.77 75.53
CA PRO A 21 41.57 6.23 76.88
C PRO A 21 40.33 6.37 77.78
N ALA A 22 39.48 7.37 77.53
CA ALA A 22 38.21 7.54 78.25
C ALA A 22 37.20 6.40 78.04
N LEU A 23 37.34 5.62 76.97
CA LEU A 23 36.45 4.50 76.63
C LEU A 23 37.01 3.13 77.06
N SER A 24 38.25 3.09 77.58
CA SER A 24 38.97 1.85 77.93
C SER A 24 38.26 0.97 78.97
N GLY A 25 37.34 1.54 79.76
CA GLY A 25 36.51 0.80 80.71
C GLY A 25 35.33 0.03 80.09
N LEU A 26 35.00 0.27 78.81
CA LEU A 26 33.84 -0.31 78.13
C LEU A 26 34.21 -1.61 77.37
N GLY A 27 34.61 -2.63 78.13
CA GLY A 27 35.10 -3.91 77.61
C GLY A 27 34.05 -4.99 77.33
N ALA A 28 32.79 -4.78 77.73
CA ALA A 28 31.71 -5.76 77.53
C ALA A 28 31.44 -6.01 76.04
N ARG A 29 31.12 -7.25 75.67
CA ARG A 29 30.82 -7.66 74.28
C ARG A 29 29.55 -8.50 74.18
N ASP A 30 28.82 -8.62 75.29
CA ASP A 30 27.53 -9.29 75.35
C ASP A 30 26.46 -8.33 74.82
N ASP A 31 25.57 -8.82 73.96
CA ASP A 31 24.43 -8.04 73.44
C ASP A 31 23.45 -7.62 74.55
N ALA A 32 23.48 -8.27 75.72
CA ALA A 32 22.72 -7.87 76.90
C ALA A 32 23.30 -6.67 77.68
N ASP A 33 24.53 -6.24 77.37
CA ASP A 33 25.14 -5.06 78.01
C ASP A 33 24.52 -3.77 77.48
N LEU A 34 24.22 -2.82 78.38
CA LEU A 34 23.59 -1.55 78.01
C LEU A 34 24.42 -0.74 76.99
N THR A 35 25.74 -0.81 77.07
CA THR A 35 26.64 -0.12 76.13
C THR A 35 26.51 -0.70 74.73
N ILE A 36 26.40 -2.03 74.63
CA ILE A 36 26.24 -2.74 73.36
C ILE A 36 24.84 -2.52 72.80
N ALA A 37 23.80 -2.50 73.66
CA ALA A 37 22.44 -2.15 73.26
C ALA A 37 22.32 -0.71 72.73
N LEU A 38 23.01 0.26 73.33
CA LEU A 38 23.06 1.64 72.82
C LEU A 38 23.84 1.75 71.50
N ALA A 39 24.96 1.03 71.37
CA ALA A 39 25.70 0.96 70.12
C ALA A 39 24.88 0.31 69.00
N ASP A 40 24.10 -0.72 69.33
CA ASP A 40 23.16 -1.39 68.43
C ASP A 40 22.02 -0.45 68.01
N GLY A 41 21.40 0.26 68.94
CA GLY A 41 20.37 1.26 68.67
C GLY A 41 20.88 2.41 67.78
N PHE A 42 22.10 2.90 68.04
CA PHE A 42 22.73 3.90 67.16
C PHE A 42 23.04 3.32 65.77
N ALA A 43 23.48 2.07 65.67
CA ALA A 43 23.73 1.41 64.40
C ALA A 43 22.43 1.25 63.57
N VAL A 44 21.30 0.94 64.21
CA VAL A 44 19.97 0.92 63.56
C VAL A 44 19.59 2.31 63.06
N MET A 45 19.72 3.34 63.92
CA MET A 45 19.44 4.73 63.52
C MET A 45 20.30 5.16 62.32
N ALA A 46 21.60 4.86 62.35
CA ALA A 46 22.52 5.18 61.28
C ALA A 46 22.16 4.46 59.97
N ASP A 47 21.72 3.21 60.02
CA ASP A 47 21.26 2.45 58.86
C ASP A 47 20.03 3.11 58.22
N VAL A 48 19.01 3.43 59.02
CA VAL A 48 17.78 4.11 58.57
C VAL A 48 18.11 5.48 57.95
N LEU A 49 18.92 6.29 58.61
CA LEU A 49 19.30 7.61 58.10
C LEU A 49 20.11 7.50 56.79
N THR A 50 21.01 6.52 56.70
CA THR A 50 21.82 6.29 55.50
C THR A 50 20.98 5.77 54.34
N PHE A 51 19.96 4.94 54.62
CA PHE A 51 18.99 4.49 53.63
C PHE A 51 18.23 5.67 53.00
N TYR A 52 17.61 6.53 53.83
CA TYR A 52 16.86 7.68 53.32
C TYR A 52 17.75 8.71 52.62
N THR A 53 18.90 9.05 53.22
CA THR A 53 19.85 10.00 52.62
C THR A 53 20.39 9.48 51.30
N GLY A 54 20.67 8.18 51.23
CA GLY A 54 21.09 7.53 50.00
C GLY A 54 20.04 7.59 48.91
N ARG A 55 18.77 7.32 49.25
CA ARG A 55 17.65 7.42 48.30
C ARG A 55 17.47 8.86 47.82
N ILE A 56 17.52 9.87 48.70
CA ILE A 56 17.45 11.29 48.31
C ILE A 56 18.62 11.67 47.39
N ALA A 57 19.85 11.28 47.75
CA ALA A 57 21.04 11.58 46.95
C ALA A 57 20.98 10.92 45.56
N GLN A 58 20.39 9.72 45.48
CA GLN A 58 20.16 9.02 44.22
C GLN A 58 19.23 9.83 43.30
N GLU A 59 18.20 10.50 43.83
CA GLU A 59 17.26 11.33 43.08
C GLU A 59 17.83 12.67 42.58
N HIS A 60 19.01 13.09 43.04
CA HIS A 60 19.60 14.38 42.64
C HIS A 60 20.35 14.37 41.30
N TYR A 61 20.63 13.19 40.73
CA TYR A 61 21.32 13.09 39.45
C TYR A 61 20.49 12.28 38.46
N LEU A 62 20.38 12.78 37.24
CA LEU A 62 19.58 12.16 36.17
C LEU A 62 19.92 10.68 35.95
N ARG A 63 21.22 10.32 36.02
CA ARG A 63 21.71 8.95 35.82
C ARG A 63 21.29 8.00 36.95
N THR A 64 21.10 8.51 38.16
CA THR A 64 20.87 7.69 39.34
C THR A 64 19.42 7.72 39.81
N ALA A 65 18.69 8.79 39.53
CA ALA A 65 17.31 9.00 39.96
C ALA A 65 16.46 7.80 39.58
N THR A 66 15.57 7.36 40.45
CA THR A 66 14.68 6.22 40.20
C THR A 66 13.25 6.69 39.98
N GLU A 67 12.87 7.83 40.56
CA GLU A 67 11.54 8.41 40.40
C GLU A 67 11.45 9.23 39.11
N ARG A 68 10.32 9.10 38.41
CA ARG A 68 10.09 9.84 37.15
C ARG A 68 9.99 11.34 37.37
N LEU A 69 9.35 11.78 38.45
CA LEU A 69 9.27 13.19 38.81
C LEU A 69 10.66 13.83 38.90
N SER A 70 11.60 13.19 39.60
CA SER A 70 12.98 13.70 39.72
C SER A 70 13.64 13.84 38.36
N VAL A 71 13.48 12.85 37.47
CA VAL A 71 14.05 12.89 36.12
C VAL A 71 13.43 14.01 35.28
N VAL A 72 12.11 14.17 35.30
CA VAL A 72 11.41 15.23 34.57
C VAL A 72 11.88 16.60 35.05
N GLU A 73 11.90 16.84 36.36
CA GLU A 73 12.30 18.13 36.93
C GLU A 73 13.79 18.43 36.69
N LEU A 74 14.68 17.44 36.84
CA LEU A 74 16.10 17.60 36.53
C LEU A 74 16.34 17.88 35.04
N SER A 75 15.61 17.21 34.16
CA SER A 75 15.66 17.45 32.72
C SER A 75 15.09 18.83 32.35
N ARG A 76 14.06 19.30 33.06
CA ARG A 76 13.47 20.63 32.86
C ARG A 76 14.46 21.75 33.15
N LEU A 77 15.39 21.56 34.10
CA LEU A 77 16.45 22.53 34.40
C LEU A 77 17.38 22.79 33.20
N ILE A 78 17.52 21.82 32.31
CA ILE A 78 18.31 21.93 31.09
C ILE A 78 17.45 22.18 29.84
N GLY A 79 16.18 22.55 30.03
CA GLY A 79 15.25 22.85 28.94
C GLY A 79 14.67 21.62 28.25
N TYR A 80 14.97 20.40 28.70
CA TYR A 80 14.42 19.17 28.15
C TYR A 80 13.08 18.82 28.79
N ARG A 81 12.06 18.59 27.97
CA ARG A 81 10.80 17.99 28.40
C ARG A 81 10.63 16.65 27.67
N PRO A 82 10.34 15.55 28.40
CA PRO A 82 10.09 14.29 27.74
C PRO A 82 8.96 14.41 26.72
N ALA A 83 9.11 13.75 25.57
CA ALA A 83 8.13 13.85 24.51
C ALA A 83 6.76 13.34 24.98
N PRO A 84 5.67 14.08 24.73
CA PRO A 84 4.34 13.54 24.94
C PRO A 84 4.09 12.41 23.94
N GLY A 85 3.10 11.57 24.22
CA GLY A 85 2.67 10.60 23.22
C GLY A 85 2.01 11.30 22.04
N VAL A 86 2.12 10.70 20.87
CA VAL A 86 1.69 11.25 19.57
C VAL A 86 0.54 10.41 19.04
N ALA A 87 -0.45 11.06 18.43
CA ALA A 87 -1.56 10.40 17.76
C ALA A 87 -1.13 9.83 16.40
N ALA A 88 -1.67 8.66 16.07
CA ALA A 88 -1.47 8.05 14.76
C ALA A 88 -2.21 8.80 13.63
N ASP A 89 -1.63 8.76 12.44
CA ASP A 89 -2.23 9.21 11.19
C ASP A 89 -2.83 8.02 10.44
N ALA A 90 -3.94 8.23 9.73
CA ALA A 90 -4.57 7.22 8.89
C ALA A 90 -5.29 7.86 7.69
N TRP A 91 -5.50 7.05 6.66
CA TRP A 91 -6.41 7.38 5.56
C TRP A 91 -7.74 6.65 5.77
N LEU A 92 -8.86 7.30 5.44
CA LEU A 92 -10.19 6.73 5.48
C LEU A 92 -10.81 6.77 4.08
N ALA A 93 -11.12 5.60 3.53
CA ALA A 93 -11.85 5.45 2.28
C ALA A 93 -13.34 5.25 2.58
N PHE A 94 -14.16 6.20 2.14
CA PHE A 94 -15.61 6.17 2.35
C PHE A 94 -16.31 5.51 1.16
N THR A 95 -17.37 4.75 1.46
CA THR A 95 -18.33 4.30 0.45
C THR A 95 -19.64 5.03 0.68
N VAL A 96 -20.15 5.70 -0.34
CA VAL A 96 -21.41 6.44 -0.28
C VAL A 96 -22.52 5.72 -1.03
N GLU A 97 -23.76 5.88 -0.58
CA GLU A 97 -24.91 5.26 -1.23
C GLU A 97 -25.13 5.89 -2.61
N ALA A 98 -25.30 5.04 -3.64
CA ALA A 98 -25.81 5.51 -4.92
C ALA A 98 -27.29 5.87 -4.73
N PRO A 99 -27.75 7.05 -5.19
CA PRO A 99 -29.16 7.42 -5.06
C PRO A 99 -30.03 6.43 -5.83
N VAL A 100 -30.74 5.58 -5.09
CA VAL A 100 -31.76 4.70 -5.66
C VAL A 100 -33.05 5.51 -5.76
N THR A 101 -33.26 6.23 -6.87
CA THR A 101 -34.60 6.76 -7.15
C THR A 101 -34.93 6.78 -8.64
N VAL A 102 -36.16 6.35 -8.92
CA VAL A 102 -36.92 6.67 -10.14
C VAL A 102 -37.87 7.81 -9.74
N PRO A 103 -37.91 8.94 -10.47
CA PRO A 103 -37.11 9.27 -11.65
C PRO A 103 -35.63 9.53 -11.30
N TYR A 104 -34.74 9.27 -12.26
CA TYR A 104 -33.28 9.44 -12.12
C TYR A 104 -32.95 10.86 -11.65
N VAL A 105 -32.36 10.96 -10.45
CA VAL A 105 -31.76 12.18 -9.93
C VAL A 105 -30.25 12.00 -10.04
N PRO A 106 -29.52 12.92 -10.72
CA PRO A 106 -28.07 12.82 -10.80
C PRO A 106 -27.47 12.78 -9.38
N PRO A 107 -26.48 11.92 -9.12
CA PRO A 107 -25.87 11.79 -7.80
C PRO A 107 -25.28 13.11 -7.36
N ARG A 108 -25.71 13.56 -6.17
CA ARG A 108 -25.11 14.73 -5.52
C ARG A 108 -23.93 14.27 -4.67
N PRO A 109 -22.83 15.03 -4.62
CA PRO A 109 -21.75 14.74 -3.70
C PRO A 109 -22.26 14.73 -2.25
N VAL A 110 -21.77 13.77 -1.48
CA VAL A 110 -22.01 13.62 -0.04
C VAL A 110 -20.86 14.29 0.70
N ARG A 111 -21.19 15.29 1.50
CA ARG A 111 -20.20 16.01 2.31
C ARG A 111 -19.78 15.16 3.52
N VAL A 112 -18.50 14.85 3.63
CA VAL A 112 -17.88 14.25 4.81
C VAL A 112 -17.09 15.36 5.53
N PRO A 113 -17.62 15.94 6.61
CA PRO A 113 -16.98 17.06 7.29
C PRO A 113 -15.74 16.63 8.09
N VAL A 114 -14.88 17.59 8.41
CA VAL A 114 -13.87 17.46 9.48
C VAL A 114 -14.55 17.06 10.80
N GLY A 115 -13.93 16.16 11.55
CA GLY A 115 -14.48 15.63 12.81
C GLY A 115 -15.42 14.42 12.62
N THR A 116 -15.46 13.83 11.42
CA THR A 116 -16.19 12.57 11.22
C THR A 116 -15.45 11.44 11.94
N ALA A 117 -16.05 10.94 13.01
CA ALA A 117 -15.46 9.95 13.92
C ALA A 117 -15.68 8.50 13.44
N VAL A 118 -14.58 7.75 13.38
CA VAL A 118 -14.50 6.32 13.05
C VAL A 118 -13.76 5.58 14.16
N GLN A 119 -14.19 4.38 14.50
CA GLN A 119 -13.58 3.56 15.54
C GLN A 119 -13.01 2.26 14.96
N SER A 120 -11.87 1.85 15.51
CA SER A 120 -11.25 0.57 15.19
C SER A 120 -12.05 -0.59 15.80
N VAL A 121 -12.07 -1.72 15.08
CA VAL A 121 -12.53 -2.98 15.63
C VAL A 121 -11.31 -3.66 16.26
N PRO A 122 -11.24 -3.75 17.60
CA PRO A 122 -10.07 -4.29 18.29
C PRO A 122 -9.85 -5.77 17.99
N GLY A 123 -8.59 -6.19 17.93
CA GLY A 123 -8.18 -7.59 18.01
C GLY A 123 -8.39 -8.20 19.40
N GLN A 124 -7.93 -9.44 19.57
CA GLN A 124 -7.90 -10.09 20.88
C GLN A 124 -6.91 -9.32 21.77
N ASP A 125 -7.38 -8.82 22.92
CA ASP A 125 -6.62 -8.01 23.90
C ASP A 125 -6.32 -6.54 23.49
N GLU A 126 -6.94 -6.02 22.43
CA GLU A 126 -6.84 -4.59 22.05
C GLU A 126 -8.05 -3.77 22.55
N ALA A 127 -7.85 -2.47 22.80
CA ALA A 127 -8.93 -1.53 23.07
C ALA A 127 -9.36 -0.80 21.78
N PRO A 128 -10.65 -0.43 21.63
CA PRO A 128 -11.08 0.34 20.47
C PRO A 128 -10.50 1.76 20.50
N VAL A 129 -9.94 2.18 19.36
CA VAL A 129 -9.32 3.50 19.18
C VAL A 129 -10.16 4.33 18.21
N THR A 130 -10.29 5.63 18.48
CA THR A 130 -11.12 6.54 17.69
C THR A 130 -10.25 7.46 16.84
N PHE A 131 -10.62 7.61 15.58
CA PHE A 131 -10.02 8.52 14.61
C PHE A 131 -11.08 9.53 14.16
N GLU A 132 -10.65 10.75 13.86
CA GLU A 132 -11.50 11.78 13.26
C GLU A 132 -10.87 12.31 11.98
N THR A 133 -11.71 12.56 10.96
CA THR A 133 -11.26 13.21 9.72
C THR A 133 -10.71 14.60 10.00
N VAL A 134 -9.55 14.92 9.42
CA VAL A 134 -8.91 16.25 9.53
C VAL A 134 -9.10 17.10 8.27
N THR A 135 -9.50 16.48 7.17
CA THR A 135 -9.91 17.15 5.94
C THR A 135 -11.38 16.89 5.64
N GLU A 136 -12.03 17.89 5.06
CA GLU A 136 -13.36 17.74 4.49
C GLU A 136 -13.26 17.24 3.05
N ILE A 137 -14.12 16.29 2.67
CA ILE A 137 -14.21 15.79 1.29
C ILE A 137 -15.65 15.78 0.78
N GLU A 138 -15.80 15.93 -0.53
CA GLU A 138 -17.05 15.69 -1.25
C GLU A 138 -17.01 14.30 -1.88
N ALA A 139 -17.59 13.31 -1.19
CA ALA A 139 -17.60 11.92 -1.62
C ALA A 139 -18.69 11.65 -2.66
N ARG A 140 -18.39 10.86 -3.70
CA ARG A 140 -19.30 10.57 -4.82
C ARG A 140 -19.48 9.08 -5.03
N ALA A 141 -20.69 8.66 -5.39
CA ALA A 141 -20.99 7.24 -5.59
C ALA A 141 -20.19 6.61 -6.74
N GLU A 142 -19.98 7.36 -7.82
CA GLU A 142 -19.13 6.96 -8.96
C GLU A 142 -17.65 6.77 -8.58
N ASN A 143 -17.19 7.38 -7.48
CA ASN A 143 -15.82 7.31 -6.99
C ASN A 143 -15.58 6.17 -5.98
N ASN A 144 -16.60 5.37 -5.65
CA ASN A 144 -16.48 4.30 -4.66
C ASN A 144 -15.54 3.15 -5.09
N ALA A 145 -15.60 2.77 -6.36
CA ALA A 145 -14.90 1.61 -6.91
C ALA A 145 -14.70 1.78 -8.42
N VAL A 146 -13.87 2.75 -8.78
CA VAL A 146 -13.51 3.06 -10.16
C VAL A 146 -12.62 1.95 -10.71
N ALA A 147 -12.98 1.41 -11.87
CA ALA A 147 -12.20 0.37 -12.53
C ALA A 147 -11.09 0.99 -13.40
N PRO A 148 -9.85 0.46 -13.37
CA PRO A 148 -8.85 0.81 -14.37
C PRO A 148 -9.30 0.40 -15.77
N VAL A 149 -8.83 1.14 -16.78
CA VAL A 149 -8.92 0.67 -18.18
C VAL A 149 -8.12 -0.61 -18.30
N ASN A 150 -8.79 -1.68 -18.75
CA ASN A 150 -8.25 -3.03 -18.82
C ASN A 150 -8.17 -3.59 -20.26
N SER A 151 -8.48 -2.76 -21.25
CA SER A 151 -8.38 -3.12 -22.66
C SER A 151 -8.08 -1.89 -23.50
N SER A 152 -7.38 -2.07 -24.61
CA SER A 152 -7.04 -0.99 -25.53
C SER A 152 -7.30 -1.39 -26.99
N TRP A 153 -7.71 -0.42 -27.80
CA TRP A 153 -7.84 -0.61 -29.24
C TRP A 153 -6.46 -0.48 -29.90
N PRO A 154 -6.03 -1.44 -30.72
CA PRO A 154 -4.80 -1.30 -31.49
C PRO A 154 -4.95 -0.19 -32.54
N ALA A 155 -3.87 0.54 -32.83
CA ALA A 155 -3.87 1.57 -33.87
C ALA A 155 -4.00 0.99 -35.30
N SER A 156 -3.63 -0.28 -35.50
CA SER A 156 -3.70 -0.99 -36.80
C SER A 156 -3.76 -2.51 -36.62
N LEU A 157 -4.39 -3.21 -37.56
CA LEU A 157 -4.39 -4.68 -37.62
C LEU A 157 -3.33 -5.25 -38.56
N ALA A 158 -2.46 -4.41 -39.12
CA ALA A 158 -1.39 -4.84 -40.00
C ALA A 158 -0.54 -5.93 -39.34
N ALA A 159 -0.22 -6.97 -40.11
CA ALA A 159 0.61 -8.10 -39.69
C ALA A 159 0.06 -8.94 -38.51
N ARG A 160 -1.20 -8.74 -38.11
CA ARG A 160 -1.81 -9.53 -37.04
C ARG A 160 -2.30 -10.90 -37.52
N THR A 161 -2.15 -11.88 -36.64
CA THR A 161 -2.65 -13.26 -36.77
C THR A 161 -3.69 -13.61 -35.70
N SER A 162 -4.09 -12.65 -34.86
CA SER A 162 -5.14 -12.83 -33.85
C SER A 162 -5.83 -11.53 -33.44
N LEU A 163 -7.06 -11.64 -32.94
CA LEU A 163 -7.86 -10.58 -32.31
C LEU A 163 -8.86 -11.18 -31.30
N HIS A 164 -9.58 -10.30 -30.60
CA HIS A 164 -10.65 -10.65 -29.68
C HIS A 164 -12.02 -10.21 -30.23
N LEU A 165 -13.00 -11.11 -30.18
CA LEU A 165 -14.40 -10.85 -30.46
C LEU A 165 -15.14 -10.63 -29.13
N ALA A 166 -16.15 -9.77 -29.14
CA ALA A 166 -16.99 -9.53 -27.97
C ALA A 166 -18.07 -10.61 -27.86
N GLY A 167 -18.14 -11.27 -26.70
CA GLY A 167 -19.01 -12.39 -26.41
C GLY A 167 -18.33 -13.75 -26.46
N THR A 168 -19.07 -14.76 -26.02
CA THR A 168 -18.77 -16.19 -26.14
C THR A 168 -19.93 -16.89 -26.87
N GLY A 169 -19.75 -18.14 -27.28
CA GLY A 169 -20.82 -18.90 -27.93
C GLY A 169 -21.04 -18.54 -29.40
N HIS A 170 -20.05 -17.92 -30.06
CA HIS A 170 -20.10 -17.63 -31.49
C HIS A 170 -20.10 -18.90 -32.38
N ARG A 171 -19.98 -20.11 -31.81
CA ARG A 171 -19.97 -21.39 -32.54
C ARG A 171 -18.96 -21.41 -33.70
N LEU A 172 -17.77 -20.85 -33.48
CA LEU A 172 -16.70 -20.83 -34.48
C LEU A 172 -15.95 -22.15 -34.52
N GLN A 173 -15.63 -22.63 -35.72
CA GLN A 173 -14.90 -23.88 -35.94
C GLN A 173 -13.65 -23.67 -36.79
N ARG A 174 -12.59 -24.45 -36.52
CA ARG A 174 -11.39 -24.44 -37.36
C ARG A 174 -11.76 -24.66 -38.82
N GLY A 175 -11.31 -23.76 -39.69
CA GLY A 175 -11.64 -23.73 -41.11
C GLY A 175 -12.71 -22.71 -41.49
N ASP A 176 -13.49 -22.17 -40.56
CA ASP A 176 -14.42 -21.08 -40.83
C ASP A 176 -13.70 -19.89 -41.47
N VAL A 177 -14.38 -19.14 -42.33
CA VAL A 177 -13.77 -18.00 -43.01
C VAL A 177 -14.26 -16.72 -42.37
N LEU A 178 -13.34 -15.99 -41.76
CA LEU A 178 -13.53 -14.65 -41.24
C LEU A 178 -13.28 -13.65 -42.36
N LEU A 179 -14.24 -12.76 -42.55
CA LEU A 179 -14.22 -11.66 -43.49
C LEU A 179 -14.07 -10.36 -42.71
N PHE A 180 -13.00 -9.64 -42.99
CA PHE A 180 -12.66 -8.34 -42.41
C PHE A 180 -13.02 -7.26 -43.41
N LEU A 181 -13.80 -6.26 -42.99
CA LEU A 181 -14.30 -5.20 -43.85
C LEU A 181 -14.02 -3.83 -43.23
N GLY A 182 -13.21 -3.03 -43.91
CA GLY A 182 -13.06 -1.61 -43.57
C GLY A 182 -14.27 -0.78 -44.03
N ALA A 183 -14.46 0.37 -43.41
CA ALA A 183 -15.59 1.26 -43.64
C ALA A 183 -15.76 1.67 -45.12
N GLN A 184 -14.68 1.78 -45.90
CA GLN A 184 -14.81 2.12 -47.32
C GLN A 184 -15.35 0.94 -48.15
N ARG A 185 -15.03 -0.31 -47.81
CA ARG A 185 -15.57 -1.47 -48.56
C ARG A 185 -17.06 -1.65 -48.36
N GLN A 186 -17.59 -1.27 -47.20
CA GLN A 186 -19.02 -1.33 -46.90
C GLN A 186 -19.85 -0.40 -47.81
N THR A 187 -19.27 0.74 -48.21
CA THR A 187 -19.94 1.76 -49.03
C THR A 187 -19.53 1.75 -50.51
N THR A 188 -18.33 1.25 -50.84
CA THR A 188 -17.74 1.31 -52.18
C THR A 188 -17.32 -0.07 -52.67
N SER A 189 -17.90 -0.53 -53.79
CA SER A 189 -17.70 -1.90 -54.29
C SER A 189 -16.28 -2.23 -54.77
N SER A 190 -15.53 -1.22 -55.21
CA SER A 190 -14.16 -1.34 -55.72
C SER A 190 -13.06 -1.20 -54.66
N SER A 191 -13.42 -0.95 -53.40
CA SER A 191 -12.42 -0.77 -52.34
C SER A 191 -11.67 -2.07 -52.04
N THR A 192 -10.39 -1.95 -51.73
CA THR A 192 -9.54 -3.07 -51.30
C THR A 192 -9.43 -3.17 -49.78
N GLU A 193 -10.21 -2.40 -49.01
CA GLU A 193 -10.27 -2.46 -47.54
C GLU A 193 -11.00 -3.73 -47.06
N TRP A 194 -10.51 -4.90 -47.44
CA TRP A 194 -11.02 -6.16 -46.93
C TRP A 194 -9.95 -7.25 -46.96
N ALA A 195 -10.16 -8.26 -46.12
CA ALA A 195 -9.37 -9.48 -46.16
C ALA A 195 -10.22 -10.66 -45.72
N ALA A 196 -9.98 -11.84 -46.30
CA ALA A 196 -10.56 -13.08 -45.82
C ALA A 196 -9.48 -13.96 -45.18
N ARG A 197 -9.73 -14.49 -43.99
CA ARG A 197 -8.81 -15.40 -43.29
C ARG A 197 -9.54 -16.66 -42.85
N THR A 198 -8.84 -17.77 -43.03
CA THR A 198 -9.33 -19.07 -42.56
C THR A 198 -8.95 -19.19 -41.09
N LEU A 199 -9.94 -19.42 -40.24
CA LEU A 199 -9.79 -19.58 -38.81
C LEU A 199 -8.96 -20.82 -38.50
N GLU A 200 -7.93 -20.67 -37.69
CA GLU A 200 -7.09 -21.76 -37.20
C GLU A 200 -7.56 -22.26 -35.84
N SER A 201 -7.82 -21.33 -34.92
CA SER A 201 -8.35 -21.64 -33.59
C SER A 201 -9.26 -20.53 -33.09
N ALA A 202 -10.22 -20.90 -32.24
CA ALA A 202 -11.04 -19.97 -31.45
C ALA A 202 -11.04 -20.47 -30.00
N VAL A 203 -10.66 -19.61 -29.07
CA VAL A 203 -10.60 -19.89 -27.64
C VAL A 203 -11.53 -18.92 -26.94
N GLU A 204 -12.54 -19.44 -26.26
CA GLU A 204 -13.47 -18.63 -25.48
C GLU A 204 -12.87 -18.30 -24.11
N GLU A 205 -12.83 -17.02 -23.78
CA GLU A 205 -12.33 -16.47 -22.52
C GLU A 205 -13.53 -16.06 -21.65
N ALA A 206 -13.93 -16.96 -20.75
CA ALA A 206 -15.13 -16.77 -19.93
C ALA A 206 -15.05 -15.56 -18.98
N THR A 207 -13.87 -15.25 -18.43
CA THR A 207 -13.67 -14.13 -17.48
C THR A 207 -13.76 -12.76 -18.13
N GLY A 208 -13.52 -12.65 -19.44
CA GLY A 208 -13.61 -11.40 -20.18
C GLY A 208 -14.84 -11.29 -21.07
N GLU A 209 -15.71 -12.32 -21.09
CA GLU A 209 -16.78 -12.50 -22.07
C GLU A 209 -16.30 -12.22 -23.51
N ARG A 210 -15.16 -12.80 -23.88
CA ARG A 210 -14.50 -12.57 -25.17
C ARG A 210 -14.14 -13.88 -25.82
N THR A 211 -13.95 -13.86 -27.13
CA THR A 211 -13.44 -15.02 -27.88
C THR A 211 -12.18 -14.62 -28.65
N ARG A 212 -11.05 -15.22 -28.30
CA ARG A 212 -9.79 -15.02 -29.01
C ARG A 212 -9.75 -15.91 -30.24
N VAL A 213 -9.59 -15.31 -31.41
CA VAL A 213 -9.49 -16.01 -32.69
C VAL A 213 -8.10 -15.86 -33.28
N THR A 214 -7.58 -16.93 -33.89
CA THR A 214 -6.27 -16.95 -34.57
C THR A 214 -6.37 -17.43 -36.00
N TRP A 215 -5.50 -16.93 -36.87
CA TRP A 215 -5.44 -17.30 -38.29
C TRP A 215 -4.04 -17.13 -38.87
N GLU A 216 -3.80 -17.78 -40.01
CA GLU A 216 -2.68 -17.52 -40.90
C GLU A 216 -3.15 -17.47 -42.36
N PRO A 217 -2.53 -16.65 -43.24
CA PRO A 217 -1.43 -15.71 -42.98
C PRO A 217 -1.90 -14.40 -42.33
N ALA A 218 -0.97 -13.53 -41.93
CA ALA A 218 -1.28 -12.25 -41.27
C ALA A 218 -2.18 -11.31 -42.11
N LEU A 219 -2.91 -10.42 -41.43
CA LEU A 219 -3.76 -9.42 -42.10
C LEU A 219 -2.94 -8.34 -42.82
N PRO A 220 -3.44 -7.82 -43.96
CA PRO A 220 -2.91 -6.60 -44.55
C PRO A 220 -3.21 -5.39 -43.66
N ALA A 221 -2.64 -4.23 -43.98
CA ALA A 221 -2.94 -2.99 -43.27
C ALA A 221 -4.39 -2.56 -43.53
N LEU A 222 -5.28 -2.84 -42.57
CA LEU A 222 -6.68 -2.44 -42.57
C LEU A 222 -6.95 -1.47 -41.40
N PRO A 223 -7.84 -0.47 -41.58
CA PRO A 223 -8.24 0.43 -40.50
C PRO A 223 -9.09 -0.31 -39.47
N VAL A 224 -8.90 0.01 -38.19
CA VAL A 224 -9.72 -0.54 -37.08
C VAL A 224 -11.04 0.23 -36.92
N ALA A 225 -11.00 1.55 -37.13
CA ALA A 225 -12.17 2.41 -36.98
C ALA A 225 -13.26 2.03 -38.01
N GLY A 226 -14.48 1.76 -37.52
CA GLY A 226 -15.61 1.36 -38.35
C GLY A 226 -15.47 0.00 -39.03
N MET A 227 -14.53 -0.84 -38.58
CA MET A 227 -14.32 -2.16 -39.15
C MET A 227 -15.39 -3.15 -38.68
N GLU A 228 -15.89 -3.96 -39.62
CA GLU A 228 -16.78 -5.09 -39.33
C GLU A 228 -16.04 -6.41 -39.56
N VAL A 229 -16.31 -7.38 -38.70
CA VAL A 229 -15.84 -8.76 -38.86
C VAL A 229 -17.07 -9.64 -39.07
N HIS A 230 -17.05 -10.46 -40.11
CA HIS A 230 -18.13 -11.39 -40.42
C HIS A 230 -17.59 -12.82 -40.51
N VAL A 231 -18.40 -13.81 -40.16
CA VAL A 231 -18.13 -15.22 -40.49
C VAL A 231 -19.03 -15.65 -41.64
N LEU A 232 -18.46 -16.33 -42.63
CA LEU A 232 -19.20 -16.90 -43.77
C LEU A 232 -19.55 -18.36 -43.46
N ARG A 233 -20.78 -18.60 -43.04
CA ARG A 233 -21.24 -19.90 -42.52
C ARG A 233 -21.53 -20.93 -43.62
N LEU A 234 -21.92 -20.47 -44.80
CA LEU A 234 -22.32 -21.34 -45.89
C LEU A 234 -21.17 -21.55 -46.86
N ARG A 235 -20.95 -22.83 -47.25
CA ARG A 235 -20.10 -23.21 -48.38
C ARG A 235 -20.98 -23.84 -49.46
N ALA A 236 -21.14 -23.14 -50.58
CA ALA A 236 -21.98 -23.58 -51.68
C ALA A 236 -21.16 -23.74 -52.96
N ALA A 237 -21.48 -24.78 -53.74
CA ALA A 237 -21.03 -24.88 -55.11
C ALA A 237 -21.98 -24.11 -56.03
N VAL A 238 -21.55 -23.83 -57.26
CA VAL A 238 -22.42 -23.23 -58.28
C VAL A 238 -23.20 -24.31 -59.02
N PHE A 239 -24.39 -23.94 -59.51
CA PHE A 239 -25.22 -24.78 -60.36
C PHE A 239 -24.41 -25.25 -61.59
N GLY A 240 -24.45 -26.55 -61.87
CA GLY A 240 -23.70 -27.16 -62.97
C GLY A 240 -22.23 -27.50 -62.67
N HIS A 241 -21.72 -27.31 -61.44
CA HIS A 241 -20.36 -27.74 -61.08
C HIS A 241 -20.14 -29.25 -61.32
N ASN A 242 -21.18 -30.05 -61.07
CA ASN A 242 -21.23 -31.50 -61.26
C ASN A 242 -21.82 -31.92 -62.62
N ALA A 243 -21.94 -31.00 -63.58
CA ALA A 243 -22.50 -31.30 -64.89
C ALA A 243 -21.75 -32.48 -65.54
N PRO A 244 -22.45 -33.49 -66.08
CA PRO A 244 -21.81 -34.63 -66.72
C PRO A 244 -20.94 -34.20 -67.91
N ASP A 245 -19.94 -35.03 -68.25
CA ASP A 245 -19.18 -34.87 -69.49
C ASP A 245 -20.16 -35.02 -70.68
N PRO A 246 -20.31 -33.99 -71.54
CA PRO A 246 -21.25 -34.03 -72.65
C PRO A 246 -21.07 -35.25 -73.58
N ARG A 247 -19.84 -35.79 -73.67
CA ARG A 247 -19.53 -36.96 -74.49
C ARG A 247 -20.21 -38.23 -74.02
N LEU A 248 -20.58 -38.32 -72.74
CA LEU A 248 -21.33 -39.46 -72.19
C LEU A 248 -22.79 -39.49 -72.68
N LEU A 249 -23.31 -38.36 -73.16
CA LEU A 249 -24.67 -38.21 -73.66
C LEU A 249 -24.74 -38.36 -75.19
N ALA A 250 -23.60 -38.49 -75.86
CA ALA A 250 -23.50 -38.60 -77.30
C ALA A 250 -23.92 -40.01 -77.77
N ILE A 251 -25.18 -40.15 -78.19
CA ILE A 251 -25.65 -41.32 -78.93
C ILE A 251 -25.59 -41.07 -80.45
N PRO A 252 -25.35 -42.10 -81.29
CA PRO A 252 -25.12 -41.95 -82.74
C PRO A 252 -26.24 -41.24 -83.54
N THR A 253 -27.42 -41.07 -82.94
CA THR A 253 -28.62 -40.50 -83.57
C THR A 253 -29.12 -39.20 -82.93
N ALA A 254 -28.49 -38.70 -81.86
CA ALA A 254 -28.93 -37.48 -81.18
C ALA A 254 -28.16 -36.23 -81.67
N THR A 255 -28.90 -35.20 -82.08
CA THR A 255 -28.35 -33.88 -82.37
C THR A 255 -28.17 -33.09 -81.08
N LEU A 256 -27.03 -33.28 -80.40
CA LEU A 256 -26.60 -32.46 -79.25
C LEU A 256 -26.04 -31.08 -79.64
N HIS A 257 -26.03 -30.75 -80.93
CA HIS A 257 -25.26 -29.65 -81.51
C HIS A 257 -25.63 -28.26 -80.95
N ASP A 258 -26.87 -28.06 -80.50
CA ASP A 258 -27.31 -26.77 -79.93
C ASP A 258 -26.95 -26.61 -78.43
N LEU A 259 -26.66 -27.71 -77.73
CA LEU A 259 -26.43 -27.73 -76.28
C LEU A 259 -24.96 -27.86 -75.89
N VAL A 260 -24.11 -28.27 -76.83
CA VAL A 260 -22.69 -28.57 -76.60
C VAL A 260 -21.85 -27.93 -77.70
N ASP A 261 -20.82 -27.19 -77.30
CA ASP A 261 -19.78 -26.71 -78.20
C ASP A 261 -18.83 -27.85 -78.55
N THR A 262 -19.00 -28.38 -79.75
CA THR A 262 -18.16 -29.47 -80.30
C THR A 262 -16.87 -28.95 -80.94
N THR A 263 -16.64 -27.64 -81.00
CA THR A 263 -15.45 -27.03 -81.61
C THR A 263 -14.25 -27.00 -80.67
N VAL A 264 -14.48 -27.21 -79.36
CA VAL A 264 -13.46 -27.32 -78.30
C VAL A 264 -13.26 -28.79 -77.88
N THR A 265 -12.03 -29.17 -77.51
CA THR A 265 -11.70 -30.53 -77.05
C THR A 265 -11.08 -30.50 -75.65
N PRO A 266 -11.64 -31.23 -74.66
CA PRO A 266 -12.89 -32.00 -74.75
C PRO A 266 -14.13 -31.09 -74.96
N TRP A 267 -15.22 -31.65 -75.49
CA TRP A 267 -16.48 -30.92 -75.73
C TRP A 267 -16.98 -30.24 -74.45
N GLN A 268 -17.50 -29.01 -74.57
CA GLN A 268 -18.03 -28.24 -73.44
C GLN A 268 -19.49 -27.89 -73.65
N TRP A 269 -20.25 -27.74 -72.57
CA TRP A 269 -21.63 -27.27 -72.66
C TRP A 269 -21.69 -25.82 -73.21
N THR A 270 -22.66 -25.51 -74.06
CA THR A 270 -22.89 -24.14 -74.53
C THR A 270 -23.21 -23.22 -73.34
N THR A 271 -22.64 -22.01 -73.27
CA THR A 271 -22.80 -21.06 -72.14
C THR A 271 -22.36 -21.58 -70.76
N PHE A 272 -21.41 -22.54 -70.70
CA PHE A 272 -20.92 -23.09 -69.44
C PHE A 272 -20.14 -22.09 -68.57
N GLY A 273 -19.65 -20.99 -69.17
CA GLY A 273 -18.96 -19.91 -68.46
C GLY A 273 -19.82 -19.26 -67.36
N LEU A 274 -19.16 -18.52 -66.47
CA LEU A 274 -19.83 -17.78 -65.40
C LEU A 274 -20.36 -16.44 -65.93
N SER A 275 -21.51 -16.02 -65.39
CA SER A 275 -21.98 -14.64 -65.59
C SER A 275 -21.17 -13.70 -64.70
N LYS A 276 -20.89 -12.49 -65.17
CA LYS A 276 -20.08 -11.50 -64.45
C LYS A 276 -20.77 -10.99 -63.18
N GLY A 277 -22.05 -10.64 -63.28
CA GLY A 277 -22.79 -10.02 -62.18
C GLY A 277 -23.77 -10.94 -61.45
N GLN A 278 -23.90 -12.20 -61.86
CA GLN A 278 -24.87 -13.14 -61.27
C GLN A 278 -24.27 -14.53 -61.11
N LEU A 279 -24.56 -15.17 -59.98
CA LEU A 279 -24.17 -16.56 -59.70
C LEU A 279 -25.38 -17.37 -59.29
N ASP A 280 -25.49 -18.56 -59.87
CA ASP A 280 -26.50 -19.56 -59.52
C ASP A 280 -25.85 -20.59 -58.61
N LEU A 281 -26.30 -20.72 -57.37
CA LEU A 281 -25.87 -21.75 -56.42
C LEU A 281 -26.57 -23.08 -56.72
N ASP A 282 -25.93 -24.17 -56.35
CA ASP A 282 -26.33 -25.55 -56.67
C ASP A 282 -27.72 -25.97 -56.18
N GLN A 283 -28.18 -25.38 -55.07
CA GLN A 283 -29.47 -25.64 -54.45
C GLN A 283 -30.10 -24.36 -53.87
N VAL A 284 -31.30 -24.49 -53.30
CA VAL A 284 -31.95 -23.40 -52.56
C VAL A 284 -31.29 -23.26 -51.18
N HIS A 285 -30.68 -22.11 -50.93
CA HIS A 285 -30.04 -21.73 -49.67
C HIS A 285 -30.77 -20.54 -49.03
N PRO A 286 -31.82 -20.77 -48.21
CA PRO A 286 -32.66 -19.71 -47.65
C PRO A 286 -31.91 -18.73 -46.73
N GLN A 287 -30.76 -19.13 -46.20
CA GLN A 287 -29.93 -18.32 -45.31
C GLN A 287 -29.13 -17.25 -46.08
N VAL A 288 -29.09 -17.33 -47.41
CA VAL A 288 -28.47 -16.32 -48.27
C VAL A 288 -29.48 -15.20 -48.51
N VAL A 289 -29.16 -14.00 -48.03
CA VAL A 289 -30.05 -12.83 -48.06
C VAL A 289 -29.42 -11.68 -48.84
N ALA A 290 -30.26 -10.76 -49.31
CA ALA A 290 -29.78 -9.47 -49.83
C ALA A 290 -29.05 -8.70 -48.71
N ASP A 291 -28.13 -7.83 -49.10
CA ASP A 291 -27.19 -7.11 -48.23
C ASP A 291 -26.15 -7.97 -47.49
N GLY A 292 -26.21 -9.29 -47.59
CA GLY A 292 -25.14 -10.17 -47.14
C GLY A 292 -23.90 -10.16 -48.04
N TRP A 293 -22.83 -10.80 -47.58
CA TRP A 293 -21.57 -10.93 -48.32
C TRP A 293 -21.40 -12.30 -48.96
N ALA A 294 -20.89 -12.32 -50.18
CA ALA A 294 -20.45 -13.51 -50.91
C ALA A 294 -18.97 -13.41 -51.27
N LEU A 295 -18.18 -14.40 -50.84
CA LEU A 295 -16.78 -14.55 -51.20
C LEU A 295 -16.61 -15.76 -52.11
N VAL A 296 -16.23 -15.50 -53.36
CA VAL A 296 -15.91 -16.54 -54.34
C VAL A 296 -14.42 -16.86 -54.25
N ARG A 297 -14.07 -18.15 -54.15
CA ARG A 297 -12.69 -18.60 -53.96
C ARG A 297 -12.35 -19.77 -54.89
N GLN A 298 -11.18 -19.69 -55.53
CA GLN A 298 -10.59 -20.77 -56.30
C GLN A 298 -9.06 -20.72 -56.18
N GLY A 299 -8.46 -21.69 -55.49
CA GLY A 299 -7.04 -21.62 -55.17
C GLY A 299 -6.71 -20.37 -54.34
N SER A 300 -5.77 -19.54 -54.83
CA SER A 300 -5.43 -18.24 -54.24
C SER A 300 -6.30 -17.08 -54.73
N ALA A 301 -7.08 -17.27 -55.81
CA ALA A 301 -7.95 -16.24 -56.35
C ALA A 301 -9.18 -16.07 -55.46
N GLN A 302 -9.52 -14.81 -55.17
CA GLN A 302 -10.64 -14.43 -54.32
C GLN A 302 -11.39 -13.24 -54.95
N HIS A 303 -12.72 -13.28 -54.88
CA HIS A 303 -13.59 -12.18 -55.30
C HIS A 303 -14.66 -11.96 -54.23
N LEU A 304 -14.65 -10.79 -53.60
CA LEU A 304 -15.66 -10.40 -52.62
C LEU A 304 -16.70 -9.50 -53.28
N ALA A 305 -17.97 -9.85 -53.08
CA ALA A 305 -19.10 -9.04 -53.51
C ALA A 305 -20.21 -9.00 -52.45
N ARG A 306 -20.91 -7.87 -52.38
CA ARG A 306 -22.16 -7.71 -51.64
C ARG A 306 -23.32 -8.21 -52.50
N ILE A 307 -24.26 -8.92 -51.88
CA ILE A 307 -25.42 -9.50 -52.55
C ILE A 307 -26.51 -8.44 -52.68
N LYS A 308 -26.80 -7.99 -53.90
CA LYS A 308 -27.85 -6.99 -54.16
C LYS A 308 -29.25 -7.58 -54.15
N GLU A 309 -29.38 -8.80 -54.67
CA GLU A 309 -30.67 -9.45 -54.86
C GLU A 309 -30.50 -10.97 -54.77
N VAL A 310 -31.50 -11.64 -54.22
CA VAL A 310 -31.58 -13.11 -54.13
C VAL A 310 -32.91 -13.58 -54.71
N THR A 311 -32.86 -14.47 -55.70
CA THR A 311 -34.04 -15.14 -56.27
C THR A 311 -33.84 -16.65 -56.30
N ASN A 312 -34.92 -17.43 -56.44
CA ASN A 312 -34.85 -18.89 -56.43
C ASN A 312 -35.42 -19.52 -57.72
N PRO A 313 -34.76 -19.36 -58.88
CA PRO A 313 -35.24 -19.92 -60.14
C PRO A 313 -35.12 -21.45 -60.18
N SER A 314 -35.99 -22.08 -60.97
CA SER A 314 -35.80 -23.46 -61.43
C SER A 314 -34.92 -23.44 -62.68
N LEU A 315 -33.74 -24.05 -62.61
CA LEU A 315 -32.79 -24.10 -63.73
C LEU A 315 -32.79 -25.49 -64.36
N SER A 316 -32.67 -25.53 -65.69
CA SER A 316 -32.50 -26.75 -66.47
C SER A 316 -31.45 -26.49 -67.54
N ALA A 317 -30.21 -26.81 -67.24
CA ALA A 317 -29.07 -26.61 -68.13
C ALA A 317 -27.95 -27.60 -67.80
N PHE A 318 -27.04 -27.81 -68.76
CA PHE A 318 -25.85 -28.67 -68.58
C PHE A 318 -26.16 -30.13 -68.24
N GLY A 319 -27.33 -30.64 -68.68
CA GLY A 319 -27.79 -31.98 -68.37
C GLY A 319 -28.27 -32.18 -66.92
N VAL A 320 -28.50 -31.10 -66.17
CA VAL A 320 -28.98 -31.12 -64.78
C VAL A 320 -30.18 -30.19 -64.63
N SER A 321 -31.07 -30.51 -63.68
CA SER A 321 -32.20 -29.64 -63.34
C SER A 321 -32.40 -29.58 -61.84
N SER A 322 -32.41 -28.38 -61.27
CA SER A 322 -32.67 -28.15 -59.85
C SER A 322 -33.23 -26.74 -59.62
N LYS A 323 -33.82 -26.51 -58.44
CA LYS A 323 -34.01 -25.14 -57.94
C LYS A 323 -32.68 -24.65 -57.38
N ALA A 324 -32.30 -23.45 -57.77
CA ALA A 324 -31.05 -22.81 -57.41
C ALA A 324 -31.32 -21.51 -56.64
N THR A 325 -30.37 -21.06 -55.82
CA THR A 325 -30.35 -19.69 -55.32
C THR A 325 -29.51 -18.82 -56.26
N ARG A 326 -30.15 -17.89 -56.94
CA ARG A 326 -29.51 -16.90 -57.81
C ARG A 326 -29.20 -15.65 -57.01
N ILE A 327 -27.93 -15.27 -56.97
CA ILE A 327 -27.46 -14.04 -56.33
C ILE A 327 -26.97 -13.04 -57.40
N SER A 328 -27.37 -11.79 -57.27
CA SER A 328 -26.84 -10.66 -58.04
C SER A 328 -25.76 -9.93 -57.21
N LEU A 329 -24.61 -9.65 -57.80
CA LEU A 329 -23.42 -9.13 -57.12
C LEU A 329 -23.26 -7.60 -57.27
N ASP A 330 -22.59 -6.96 -56.31
CA ASP A 330 -22.26 -5.53 -56.39
C ASP A 330 -21.07 -5.19 -57.30
N SER A 331 -20.19 -6.16 -57.52
CA SER A 331 -19.01 -6.09 -58.37
C SER A 331 -18.96 -7.28 -59.34
N ASP A 332 -18.52 -7.01 -60.57
CA ASP A 332 -18.39 -8.04 -61.61
C ASP A 332 -17.27 -9.02 -61.28
N LEU A 333 -17.59 -10.31 -61.28
CA LEU A 333 -16.66 -11.42 -61.24
C LEU A 333 -15.95 -11.55 -62.59
N ASP A 334 -14.62 -11.76 -62.59
CA ASP A 334 -13.86 -12.09 -63.80
C ASP A 334 -14.01 -13.58 -64.16
N PRO A 335 -14.73 -13.93 -65.24
CA PRO A 335 -14.97 -15.33 -65.62
C PRO A 335 -13.72 -16.03 -66.15
N SER A 336 -12.63 -15.30 -66.44
CA SER A 336 -11.37 -15.91 -66.88
C SER A 336 -10.54 -16.47 -65.72
N THR A 337 -10.76 -15.97 -64.51
CA THR A 337 -10.06 -16.39 -63.29
C THR A 337 -10.78 -17.54 -62.58
N PHE A 338 -12.12 -17.61 -62.69
CA PHE A 338 -12.94 -18.60 -61.98
C PHE A 338 -13.61 -19.59 -62.93
N ASP A 339 -13.56 -20.88 -62.59
CA ASP A 339 -14.17 -21.98 -63.33
C ASP A 339 -15.34 -22.57 -62.53
N ARG A 340 -16.47 -22.82 -63.22
CA ARG A 340 -17.71 -23.32 -62.62
C ARG A 340 -17.53 -24.63 -61.85
N ARG A 341 -16.61 -25.51 -62.23
CA ARG A 341 -16.41 -26.80 -61.56
C ARG A 341 -15.56 -26.70 -60.30
N SER A 342 -14.74 -25.66 -60.20
CA SER A 342 -13.68 -25.57 -59.21
C SER A 342 -13.91 -24.46 -58.17
N LEU A 343 -14.73 -23.46 -58.49
CA LEU A 343 -14.99 -22.35 -57.60
C LEU A 343 -15.88 -22.75 -56.43
N LEU A 344 -15.64 -22.13 -55.29
CA LEU A 344 -16.46 -22.22 -54.09
C LEU A 344 -17.06 -20.86 -53.76
N VAL A 345 -18.35 -20.81 -53.45
CA VAL A 345 -19.00 -19.60 -52.94
C VAL A 345 -19.19 -19.73 -51.43
N LEU A 346 -18.60 -18.80 -50.69
CA LEU A 346 -18.78 -18.65 -49.26
C LEU A 346 -19.80 -17.54 -49.01
N ALA A 347 -20.89 -17.82 -48.31
CA ALA A 347 -21.98 -16.88 -48.07
C ALA A 347 -22.55 -17.03 -46.65
N GLN A 348 -23.74 -16.47 -46.39
CA GLN A 348 -24.34 -16.40 -45.06
C GLN A 348 -23.41 -15.68 -44.08
N SER A 349 -23.17 -14.39 -44.36
CA SER A 349 -22.39 -13.50 -43.50
C SER A 349 -23.13 -13.21 -42.19
N GLU A 350 -22.51 -13.55 -41.08
CA GLU A 350 -22.96 -13.24 -39.72
C GLU A 350 -21.92 -12.32 -39.08
N GLU A 351 -22.35 -11.15 -38.61
CA GLU A 351 -21.46 -10.18 -37.97
C GLU A 351 -20.99 -10.68 -36.60
N LEU A 352 -19.71 -10.51 -36.34
CA LEU A 352 -19.04 -10.84 -35.08
C LEU A 352 -18.52 -9.54 -34.47
N PRO A 353 -19.14 -9.03 -33.39
CA PRO A 353 -18.71 -7.79 -32.77
C PRO A 353 -17.26 -7.87 -32.30
N LEU A 354 -16.48 -6.84 -32.60
CA LEU A 354 -15.07 -6.78 -32.25
C LEU A 354 -14.88 -6.32 -30.80
N ALA A 355 -13.89 -6.86 -30.10
CA ALA A 355 -13.47 -6.42 -28.77
C ALA A 355 -12.06 -5.85 -28.78
N ALA A 356 -11.81 -4.86 -27.91
CA ALA A 356 -10.48 -4.34 -27.65
C ALA A 356 -9.55 -5.42 -27.04
N ASP A 357 -8.25 -5.31 -27.30
CA ASP A 357 -7.27 -6.26 -26.77
C ASP A 357 -7.13 -6.07 -25.25
N PRO A 358 -7.11 -7.15 -24.44
CA PRO A 358 -6.89 -7.05 -23.01
C PRO A 358 -5.49 -6.52 -22.71
N LEU A 359 -5.40 -5.61 -21.75
CA LEU A 359 -4.13 -5.17 -21.19
C LEU A 359 -3.68 -6.19 -20.15
N THR A 360 -2.66 -6.97 -20.50
CA THR A 360 -2.16 -8.07 -19.64
C THR A 360 -1.10 -7.63 -18.64
N THR A 361 -0.66 -6.38 -18.67
CA THR A 361 0.29 -5.85 -17.69
C THR A 361 -0.41 -5.45 -16.40
N GLY A 362 0.25 -5.68 -15.28
CA GLY A 362 -0.22 -5.18 -13.99
C GLY A 362 -0.33 -3.65 -13.98
N LEU A 363 -1.15 -3.14 -13.06
CA LEU A 363 -1.27 -1.72 -12.78
C LEU A 363 -0.19 -1.34 -11.77
N ALA A 364 0.90 -0.70 -12.21
CA ALA A 364 2.04 -0.32 -11.38
C ALA A 364 2.64 1.07 -11.72
N ASP A 365 2.16 1.70 -12.79
CA ASP A 365 2.76 2.91 -13.35
C ASP A 365 2.35 4.18 -12.58
N GLU A 366 3.07 5.27 -12.84
CA GLU A 366 2.75 6.62 -12.33
C GLU A 366 1.55 7.24 -13.04
N GLU A 367 1.28 6.84 -14.29
CA GLU A 367 0.11 7.28 -15.04
C GLU A 367 -0.87 6.11 -15.17
N ILE A 368 -2.09 6.32 -14.66
CA ILE A 368 -3.16 5.32 -14.70
C ILE A 368 -4.36 5.86 -15.48
N GLU A 369 -4.99 5.00 -16.26
CA GLU A 369 -6.22 5.34 -16.97
C GLU A 369 -7.41 4.64 -16.31
N LEU A 370 -8.44 5.41 -15.99
CA LEU A 370 -9.61 4.99 -15.24
C LEU A 370 -10.86 5.06 -16.11
N LEU A 371 -11.80 4.14 -15.94
CA LEU A 371 -13.07 4.15 -16.64
C LEU A 371 -14.01 5.19 -16.02
N GLY A 372 -14.65 5.99 -16.88
CA GLY A 372 -15.56 7.08 -16.49
C GLY A 372 -14.96 8.47 -16.68
N ALA A 373 -15.84 9.47 -16.75
CA ALA A 373 -15.46 10.89 -16.64
C ALA A 373 -15.50 11.28 -15.16
N LEU A 374 -14.33 11.37 -14.53
CA LEU A 374 -14.20 11.56 -13.08
C LEU A 374 -13.77 12.98 -12.78
N GLU A 375 -14.44 13.61 -11.81
CA GLU A 375 -14.04 14.90 -11.26
C GLU A 375 -13.06 14.66 -10.09
N LEU A 376 -11.76 14.63 -10.41
CA LEU A 376 -10.67 14.50 -9.43
C LEU A 376 -9.85 15.79 -9.37
N ALA A 377 -9.35 16.12 -8.18
CA ALA A 377 -8.51 17.30 -7.96
C ALA A 377 -7.01 16.91 -7.82
N PRO A 378 -6.07 17.80 -8.22
CA PRO A 378 -4.66 17.66 -7.87
C PRO A 378 -4.47 17.50 -6.36
N GLY A 379 -3.52 16.65 -5.93
CA GLY A 379 -3.25 16.35 -4.52
C GLY A 379 -4.31 15.47 -3.83
N GLN A 380 -5.40 15.09 -4.51
CA GLN A 380 -6.44 14.23 -3.94
C GLN A 380 -5.90 12.82 -3.66
N ALA A 381 -6.27 12.24 -2.52
CA ALA A 381 -5.90 10.87 -2.18
C ALA A 381 -6.78 9.84 -2.91
N LEU A 382 -6.13 8.80 -3.43
CA LEU A 382 -6.74 7.64 -4.07
C LEU A 382 -6.30 6.37 -3.34
N ALA A 383 -7.25 5.50 -3.04
CA ALA A 383 -6.98 4.18 -2.50
C ALA A 383 -7.07 3.14 -3.61
N VAL A 384 -5.97 2.44 -3.88
CA VAL A 384 -5.93 1.33 -4.83
C VAL A 384 -6.05 0.03 -4.05
N LEU A 385 -7.01 -0.81 -4.41
CA LEU A 385 -7.28 -2.09 -3.74
C LEU A 385 -7.43 -3.21 -4.78
N GLY A 386 -6.89 -4.39 -4.48
CA GLY A 386 -7.08 -5.58 -5.30
C GLY A 386 -5.98 -6.62 -5.12
N PRO A 387 -6.10 -7.78 -5.78
CA PRO A 387 -5.03 -8.77 -5.77
C PRO A 387 -3.81 -8.28 -6.57
N LEU A 388 -2.63 -8.75 -6.17
CA LEU A 388 -1.40 -8.49 -6.92
C LEU A 388 -1.43 -9.18 -8.29
N HIS A 389 -0.77 -8.56 -9.27
CA HIS A 389 -0.64 -9.12 -10.60
C HIS A 389 0.07 -10.49 -10.55
N GLY A 390 -0.58 -11.52 -11.10
CA GLY A 390 -0.06 -12.90 -11.06
C GLY A 390 -0.29 -13.63 -9.73
N ALA A 391 -1.03 -13.05 -8.78
CA ALA A 391 -1.43 -13.73 -7.56
C ALA A 391 -2.32 -14.94 -7.85
N ARG A 392 -2.21 -15.98 -7.01
CA ARG A 392 -3.08 -17.16 -7.12
C ARG A 392 -4.53 -16.80 -6.79
N PRO A 393 -5.54 -17.43 -7.41
CA PRO A 393 -6.93 -17.24 -7.04
C PRO A 393 -7.15 -17.46 -5.52
N GLY A 394 -7.79 -16.50 -4.86
CA GLY A 394 -8.03 -16.53 -3.42
C GLY A 394 -6.89 -16.01 -2.55
N ALA A 395 -5.81 -15.47 -3.14
CA ALA A 395 -4.83 -14.69 -2.39
C ALA A 395 -5.50 -13.46 -1.72
N PRO A 396 -5.02 -13.03 -0.55
CA PRO A 396 -5.52 -11.82 0.09
C PRO A 396 -5.33 -10.62 -0.84
N GLU A 397 -6.30 -9.70 -0.81
CA GLU A 397 -6.18 -8.44 -1.51
C GLU A 397 -5.19 -7.53 -0.77
N GLU A 398 -4.44 -6.77 -1.54
CA GLU A 398 -3.54 -5.74 -1.05
C GLU A 398 -4.16 -4.36 -1.30
N SER A 399 -3.67 -3.35 -0.58
CA SER A 399 -4.11 -1.98 -0.79
C SER A 399 -3.04 -0.96 -0.44
N GLU A 400 -3.08 0.17 -1.13
CA GLU A 400 -2.20 1.31 -0.88
C GLU A 400 -2.93 2.63 -1.15
N VAL A 401 -2.39 3.71 -0.58
CA VAL A 401 -2.86 5.08 -0.83
C VAL A 401 -1.80 5.86 -1.59
N VAL A 402 -2.24 6.54 -2.62
CA VAL A 402 -1.42 7.40 -3.48
C VAL A 402 -2.13 8.74 -3.67
N LEU A 403 -1.36 9.82 -3.82
CA LEU A 403 -1.89 11.14 -4.13
C LEU A 403 -1.85 11.37 -5.64
N VAL A 404 -2.87 12.05 -6.17
CA VAL A 404 -2.81 12.66 -7.50
C VAL A 404 -1.71 13.70 -7.50
N ASP A 405 -0.93 13.77 -8.58
CA ASP A 405 0.13 14.77 -8.74
C ASP A 405 -0.45 16.20 -8.60
N ASP A 406 0.33 17.11 -8.00
CA ASP A 406 -0.14 18.47 -7.69
C ASP A 406 -0.24 19.38 -8.93
N ALA A 407 0.25 18.92 -10.09
CA ALA A 407 0.18 19.71 -11.31
C ALA A 407 -1.26 19.84 -11.82
N PRO A 408 -1.61 20.99 -12.43
CA PRO A 408 -2.96 21.22 -12.93
C PRO A 408 -3.36 20.33 -14.12
N ASP A 409 -2.39 19.69 -14.79
CA ASP A 409 -2.58 18.74 -15.90
C ASP A 409 -2.55 17.28 -15.44
N ALA A 410 -2.49 17.01 -14.13
CA ALA A 410 -2.42 15.66 -13.59
C ALA A 410 -3.69 14.82 -13.86
N VAL A 411 -4.83 15.47 -14.12
CA VAL A 411 -6.10 14.79 -14.41
C VAL A 411 -6.62 15.24 -15.77
N VAL A 412 -6.79 14.29 -16.69
CA VAL A 412 -7.27 14.54 -18.06
C VAL A 412 -8.47 13.65 -18.34
N VAL A 413 -9.64 14.25 -18.54
CA VAL A 413 -10.85 13.53 -18.95
C VAL A 413 -10.86 13.39 -20.47
N ASN A 414 -10.85 12.15 -20.95
CA ASN A 414 -10.92 11.80 -22.36
C ASN A 414 -12.37 11.44 -22.73
N LEU A 415 -12.89 12.13 -23.74
CA LEU A 415 -14.23 11.91 -24.29
C LEU A 415 -14.12 11.39 -25.74
N PRO A 416 -13.83 10.09 -25.94
CA PRO A 416 -13.73 9.53 -27.28
C PRO A 416 -15.08 9.61 -28.00
N VAL A 417 -15.03 9.75 -29.34
CA VAL A 417 -16.24 9.77 -30.19
C VAL A 417 -16.96 8.42 -30.14
N ASP A 418 -16.19 7.33 -30.08
CA ASP A 418 -16.66 5.96 -30.01
C ASP A 418 -16.06 5.26 -28.78
N GLY A 419 -16.81 5.16 -27.68
CA GLY A 419 -16.40 4.45 -26.47
C GLY A 419 -16.88 5.10 -25.16
N PRO A 420 -16.69 4.42 -24.01
CA PRO A 420 -16.93 5.05 -22.72
C PRO A 420 -15.90 6.16 -22.46
N PRO A 421 -16.27 7.22 -21.72
CA PRO A 421 -15.30 8.21 -21.27
C PRO A 421 -14.25 7.55 -20.37
N THR A 422 -13.03 8.05 -20.42
CA THR A 422 -11.93 7.63 -19.54
C THR A 422 -11.31 8.85 -18.87
N THR A 423 -10.63 8.65 -17.75
CA THR A 423 -9.88 9.69 -17.04
C THR A 423 -8.45 9.21 -16.85
N THR A 424 -7.50 9.91 -17.46
CA THR A 424 -6.06 9.71 -17.20
C THR A 424 -5.66 10.48 -15.96
N VAL A 425 -4.97 9.81 -15.03
CA VAL A 425 -4.52 10.37 -13.77
C VAL A 425 -3.02 10.12 -13.63
N ARG A 426 -2.25 11.20 -13.49
CA ARG A 426 -0.85 11.16 -13.05
C ARG A 426 -0.80 11.18 -11.53
N LEU A 427 -0.14 10.17 -10.98
CA LEU A 427 0.09 10.01 -9.55
C LEU A 427 1.36 10.78 -9.16
N GLY A 428 1.42 11.32 -7.95
CA GLY A 428 2.64 11.99 -7.45
C GLY A 428 3.83 11.05 -7.26
N ARG A 429 3.59 9.73 -7.34
CA ARG A 429 4.60 8.67 -7.36
C ARG A 429 4.02 7.42 -8.04
N PRO A 430 4.85 6.54 -8.63
CA PRO A 430 4.39 5.23 -9.11
C PRO A 430 3.83 4.38 -7.96
N LEU A 431 2.93 3.46 -8.29
CA LEU A 431 2.40 2.50 -7.33
C LEU A 431 3.53 1.63 -6.79
N GLN A 432 3.50 1.36 -5.48
CA GLN A 432 4.51 0.53 -4.82
C GLN A 432 4.33 -0.95 -5.18
N ARG A 433 3.10 -1.34 -5.54
CA ARG A 433 2.72 -2.70 -5.92
C ARG A 433 2.22 -2.74 -7.35
N SER A 434 2.29 -3.93 -7.95
CA SER A 434 1.68 -4.21 -9.24
C SER A 434 0.36 -4.95 -9.03
N TYR A 435 -0.77 -4.31 -9.33
CA TYR A 435 -2.11 -4.88 -9.14
C TYR A 435 -2.63 -5.59 -10.39
N ASP A 436 -3.49 -6.59 -10.21
CA ASP A 436 -4.25 -7.14 -11.32
C ASP A 436 -5.24 -6.09 -11.84
N ARG A 437 -5.03 -5.62 -13.06
CA ARG A 437 -5.77 -4.51 -13.66
C ARG A 437 -7.28 -4.79 -13.81
N VAL A 438 -7.67 -6.05 -13.94
CA VAL A 438 -9.09 -6.44 -14.12
C VAL A 438 -9.81 -6.48 -12.78
N LEU A 439 -9.12 -6.91 -11.71
CA LEU A 439 -9.69 -7.07 -10.38
C LEU A 439 -9.44 -5.87 -9.45
N ALA A 440 -8.51 -4.99 -9.82
CA ALA A 440 -8.22 -3.78 -9.07
C ALA A 440 -9.37 -2.77 -9.13
N ARG A 441 -9.53 -2.03 -8.04
CA ARG A 441 -10.50 -0.95 -7.88
C ARG A 441 -9.83 0.25 -7.21
N ILE A 442 -10.20 1.44 -7.66
CA ILE A 442 -9.74 2.70 -7.09
C ILE A 442 -10.92 3.34 -6.36
N ASN A 443 -10.76 3.62 -5.06
CA ASN A 443 -11.68 4.48 -4.33
C ASN A 443 -11.08 5.88 -4.25
N ALA A 444 -11.80 6.88 -4.77
CA ALA A 444 -11.38 8.29 -4.76
C ALA A 444 -12.08 9.14 -3.68
N ASN A 445 -12.87 8.52 -2.81
CA ASN A 445 -13.50 9.15 -1.63
C ASN A 445 -12.62 8.96 -0.38
N VAL A 446 -11.37 9.42 -0.45
CA VAL A 446 -10.38 9.22 0.61
C VAL A 446 -10.13 10.51 1.37
N ALA A 447 -10.24 10.49 2.70
CA ALA A 447 -9.92 11.61 3.58
C ALA A 447 -8.79 11.24 4.54
N ALA A 448 -7.98 12.23 4.92
CA ALA A 448 -7.00 12.08 5.99
C ALA A 448 -7.73 12.10 7.35
N ALA A 449 -7.25 11.29 8.28
CA ALA A 449 -7.75 11.22 9.65
C ALA A 449 -6.60 11.06 10.63
N THR A 450 -6.81 11.51 11.86
CA THR A 450 -5.84 11.33 12.94
C THR A 450 -6.53 10.74 14.16
N GLU A 451 -5.78 10.04 14.98
CA GLU A 451 -6.25 9.50 16.25
C GLU A 451 -6.72 10.63 17.19
N GLY A 452 -7.76 10.33 17.96
CA GLY A 452 -8.27 11.17 19.02
C GLY A 452 -9.66 11.71 18.73
N ALA A 453 -10.47 11.79 19.77
CA ALA A 453 -11.85 12.28 19.72
C ALA A 453 -11.95 13.72 20.24
N GLY A 454 -12.71 14.57 19.55
CA GLY A 454 -12.96 15.96 19.93
C GLY A 454 -13.86 16.09 21.17
N VAL A 455 -13.45 16.94 22.11
CA VAL A 455 -14.13 17.21 23.37
C VAL A 455 -14.11 18.71 23.67
N GLY A 456 -15.29 19.29 23.85
CA GLY A 456 -15.45 20.65 24.37
C GLY A 456 -15.69 20.65 25.88
N GLN A 457 -14.98 21.50 26.62
CA GLN A 457 -15.16 21.61 28.07
C GLN A 457 -14.97 23.05 28.58
N ILE A 458 -15.61 23.36 29.72
CA ILE A 458 -15.39 24.59 30.47
C ILE A 458 -14.42 24.27 31.61
N LEU A 459 -13.27 24.94 31.65
CA LEU A 459 -12.25 24.71 32.68
C LEU A 459 -12.56 25.43 33.98
N GLY A 460 -13.15 26.63 33.89
CA GLY A 460 -13.52 27.39 35.07
C GLY A 460 -13.70 28.88 34.83
N SER A 461 -13.49 29.64 35.91
CA SER A 461 -13.72 31.08 36.00
C SER A 461 -12.38 31.78 36.26
N GLY A 462 -12.01 32.74 35.41
CA GLY A 462 -10.83 33.56 35.63
C GLY A 462 -11.03 34.59 36.74
N ASP A 463 -9.95 34.96 37.44
CA ASP A 463 -9.91 36.06 38.40
C ASP A 463 -8.68 36.97 38.16
N ALA A 464 -8.87 38.19 37.67
CA ALA A 464 -7.77 39.11 37.35
C ALA A 464 -6.85 39.47 38.53
N ARG A 465 -7.28 39.17 39.78
CA ARG A 465 -6.47 39.39 40.99
C ARG A 465 -5.46 38.29 41.23
N VAL A 466 -5.65 37.10 40.67
CA VAL A 466 -4.79 35.93 40.90
C VAL A 466 -3.77 35.81 39.75
N PRO A 467 -2.48 36.05 39.99
CA PRO A 467 -1.44 35.86 38.99
C PRO A 467 -1.21 34.37 38.70
N GLY A 468 -0.85 34.02 37.46
CA GLY A 468 -0.36 32.67 37.13
C GLY A 468 -1.40 31.57 37.30
N GLN A 469 -2.69 31.90 37.12
CA GLN A 469 -3.78 30.92 37.27
C GLN A 469 -3.59 29.72 36.34
N TRP A 470 -4.06 28.57 36.81
CA TRP A 470 -3.97 27.33 36.08
C TRP A 470 -5.22 26.48 36.26
N PHE A 471 -5.51 25.66 35.26
CA PHE A 471 -6.66 24.76 35.24
C PHE A 471 -6.27 23.40 34.67
N VAL A 472 -6.89 22.33 35.17
CA VAL A 472 -6.65 20.95 34.74
C VAL A 472 -7.61 20.59 33.61
N LEU A 473 -7.13 19.91 32.56
CA LEU A 473 -8.00 19.29 31.56
C LEU A 473 -8.66 18.03 32.15
N ASN A 474 -9.99 17.94 32.11
CA ASN A 474 -10.72 16.84 32.75
C ASN A 474 -10.67 15.52 31.97
N HIS A 475 -10.43 15.59 30.65
CA HIS A 475 -10.32 14.41 29.79
C HIS A 475 -8.87 14.21 29.37
N ARG A 476 -8.36 13.00 29.63
CA ARG A 476 -6.96 12.60 29.41
C ARG A 476 -6.89 11.33 28.57
N PRO A 477 -5.78 11.10 27.86
CA PRO A 477 -4.69 12.04 27.61
C PRO A 477 -5.05 13.11 26.56
N LEU A 478 -4.35 14.25 26.55
CA LEU A 478 -4.47 15.29 25.50
C LEU A 478 -3.74 14.83 24.23
N THR A 479 -4.41 14.83 23.08
CA THR A 479 -3.83 14.47 21.78
C THR A 479 -2.74 15.45 21.33
N TRP A 480 -1.60 14.91 20.90
CA TRP A 480 -0.53 15.65 20.23
C TRP A 480 -0.36 15.13 18.81
N LEU A 481 -0.28 16.06 17.85
CA LEU A 481 -0.13 15.78 16.42
C LEU A 481 1.31 16.09 16.00
N ALA A 482 1.87 15.23 15.16
CA ALA A 482 3.22 15.45 14.64
C ALA A 482 3.14 16.19 13.29
N THR A 483 3.43 17.48 13.31
CA THR A 483 3.41 18.36 12.12
C THR A 483 4.81 18.58 11.56
N ASP A 484 4.93 19.24 10.41
CA ASP A 484 6.23 19.64 9.83
C ASP A 484 6.99 20.62 10.74
N ALA A 485 6.26 21.43 11.52
CA ALA A 485 6.82 22.40 12.46
C ALA A 485 7.12 21.80 13.86
N GLY A 486 6.97 20.48 14.02
CA GLY A 486 7.13 19.77 15.29
C GLY A 486 5.80 19.33 15.90
N LEU A 487 5.76 19.19 17.23
CA LEU A 487 4.59 18.69 17.94
C LEU A 487 3.56 19.80 18.20
N ASP A 488 2.35 19.62 17.69
CA ASP A 488 1.22 20.50 17.96
C ASP A 488 0.21 19.86 18.91
N ALA A 489 -0.20 20.60 19.93
CA ALA A 489 -1.22 20.11 20.86
C ALA A 489 -2.59 20.41 20.25
N ALA A 490 -3.43 19.38 20.10
CA ALA A 490 -4.79 19.55 19.60
C ALA A 490 -5.70 20.16 20.69
N LEU A 491 -5.45 21.44 21.02
CA LEU A 491 -6.09 22.21 22.07
C LEU A 491 -6.26 23.67 21.62
N GLU A 492 -7.51 24.12 21.56
CA GLU A 492 -7.86 25.53 21.44
C GLU A 492 -8.36 26.05 22.78
N VAL A 493 -7.73 27.12 23.30
CA VAL A 493 -8.14 27.79 24.53
C VAL A 493 -8.80 29.12 24.21
N ARG A 494 -10.02 29.33 24.70
CA ARG A 494 -10.73 30.61 24.62
C ARG A 494 -11.10 31.15 25.99
N VAL A 495 -10.88 32.44 26.20
CA VAL A 495 -11.36 33.17 27.37
C VAL A 495 -12.24 34.31 26.90
N GLU A 496 -13.49 34.34 27.35
CA GLU A 496 -14.52 35.27 26.84
C GLU A 496 -14.66 35.20 25.30
N ASP A 497 -14.61 33.98 24.77
CA ASP A 497 -14.71 33.68 23.32
C ASP A 497 -13.55 34.24 22.47
N VAL A 498 -12.48 34.71 23.12
CA VAL A 498 -11.23 35.16 22.50
C VAL A 498 -10.16 34.09 22.63
N VAL A 499 -9.46 33.76 21.53
CA VAL A 499 -8.39 32.77 21.51
C VAL A 499 -7.16 33.23 22.28
N TRP A 500 -6.60 32.32 23.08
CA TRP A 500 -5.31 32.45 23.77
C TRP A 500 -4.31 31.51 23.10
N HIS A 501 -3.12 32.02 22.79
CA HIS A 501 -2.14 31.28 22.00
C HIS A 501 -1.20 30.45 22.89
N ARG A 502 -0.91 29.22 22.48
CA ARG A 502 0.04 28.36 23.17
C ARG A 502 1.47 28.87 22.95
N ARG A 503 2.29 28.84 24.00
CA ARG A 503 3.75 28.97 23.93
C ARG A 503 4.41 27.84 24.71
N GLU A 504 5.68 27.56 24.41
CA GLU A 504 6.48 26.60 25.19
C GLU A 504 6.84 27.13 26.60
N THR A 505 7.03 28.45 26.67
CA THR A 505 7.32 29.20 27.89
C THR A 505 6.60 30.55 27.87
N LEU A 506 6.22 31.04 29.06
CA LEU A 506 5.72 32.40 29.25
C LEU A 506 6.84 33.44 29.19
N PHE A 507 8.10 33.01 29.35
CA PHE A 507 9.25 33.90 29.35
C PHE A 507 9.31 34.73 28.07
N GLY A 508 9.50 36.04 28.23
CA GLY A 508 9.55 36.99 27.12
C GLY A 508 8.19 37.33 26.50
N ALA A 509 7.06 36.83 27.04
CA ALA A 509 5.73 37.30 26.66
C ALA A 509 5.42 38.65 27.31
N GLY A 510 4.81 39.56 26.57
CA GLY A 510 4.41 40.86 27.11
C GLY A 510 3.29 40.75 28.16
N PRO A 511 3.16 41.70 29.10
CA PRO A 511 2.17 41.64 30.19
C PRO A 511 0.70 41.70 29.75
N GLY A 512 0.44 42.08 28.49
CA GLY A 512 -0.90 42.06 27.87
C GLY A 512 -1.06 40.97 26.80
N GLU A 513 -0.06 40.12 26.60
CA GLU A 513 -0.06 39.08 25.56
C GLU A 513 -0.92 37.89 26.02
N ARG A 514 -1.93 37.50 25.23
CA ARG A 514 -2.87 36.41 25.57
C ARG A 514 -2.25 35.06 25.28
N VAL A 515 -1.43 34.58 26.21
CA VAL A 515 -0.66 33.34 26.07
C VAL A 515 -0.92 32.37 27.20
N HIS A 516 -0.77 31.09 26.89
CA HIS A 516 -0.80 30.00 27.87
C HIS A 516 0.31 28.99 27.58
N VAL A 517 0.69 28.23 28.60
CA VAL A 517 1.63 27.10 28.49
C VAL A 517 0.94 25.83 28.98
N LEU A 518 1.39 24.69 28.46
CA LEU A 518 0.91 23.37 28.86
C LEU A 518 1.95 22.68 29.71
N GLU A 519 1.50 22.06 30.80
CA GLU A 519 2.31 21.20 31.65
C GLU A 519 1.59 19.87 31.81
N THR A 520 2.16 18.80 31.26
CA THR A 520 1.57 17.46 31.30
C THR A 520 2.29 16.63 32.34
N SER A 521 1.53 16.08 33.29
CA SER A 521 2.04 15.13 34.27
C SER A 521 2.19 13.72 33.69
N ASP A 522 2.87 12.85 34.43
CA ASP A 522 3.09 11.47 34.04
C ASP A 522 1.80 10.66 33.85
N GLU A 523 0.76 10.94 34.63
CA GLU A 523 -0.55 10.29 34.50
C GLU A 523 -1.35 10.79 33.28
N GLY A 524 -0.72 11.51 32.36
CA GLY A 524 -1.35 12.15 31.20
C GLY A 524 -2.25 13.33 31.56
N THR A 525 -2.15 13.85 32.80
CA THR A 525 -2.97 14.98 33.25
C THR A 525 -2.34 16.28 32.77
N THR A 526 -3.04 17.02 31.92
CA THR A 526 -2.53 18.28 31.37
C THR A 526 -3.08 19.47 32.14
N VAL A 527 -2.20 20.40 32.50
CA VAL A 527 -2.50 21.67 33.14
C VAL A 527 -2.27 22.81 32.15
N VAL A 528 -3.26 23.68 32.00
CA VAL A 528 -3.16 24.94 31.24
C VAL A 528 -2.82 26.05 32.21
N ARG A 529 -1.64 26.66 32.07
CA ARG A 529 -1.18 27.78 32.92
C ARG A 529 -1.12 29.08 32.15
N PHE A 530 -1.65 30.13 32.75
CA PHE A 530 -1.79 31.47 32.18
C PHE A 530 -0.75 32.45 32.76
N GLY A 531 -0.67 33.64 32.17
CA GLY A 531 0.26 34.68 32.57
C GLY A 531 0.00 35.27 33.96
N ASP A 532 1.03 35.88 34.53
CA ASP A 532 1.01 36.54 35.85
C ASP A 532 0.86 38.07 35.78
N GLY A 533 0.70 38.62 34.56
CA GLY A 533 0.61 40.06 34.30
C GLY A 533 1.97 40.76 34.19
N VAL A 534 3.07 40.02 34.30
CA VAL A 534 4.42 40.45 33.90
C VAL A 534 4.84 39.67 32.67
N GLU A 535 4.79 38.34 32.75
CA GLU A 535 5.03 37.40 31.65
C GLU A 535 3.70 36.82 31.19
N GLY A 536 3.11 37.46 30.17
CA GLY A 536 1.78 37.13 29.67
C GLY A 536 0.63 37.79 30.46
N ALA A 537 -0.53 37.88 29.82
CA ALA A 537 -1.73 38.47 30.38
C ALA A 537 -2.34 37.62 31.51
N ARG A 538 -2.88 38.30 32.53
CA ARG A 538 -3.77 37.68 33.51
C ARG A 538 -5.13 37.40 32.88
N LEU A 539 -5.81 36.38 33.39
CA LEU A 539 -7.18 36.12 33.00
C LEU A 539 -8.11 37.26 33.43
N PRO A 540 -9.04 37.70 32.56
CA PRO A 540 -10.13 38.59 32.98
C PRO A 540 -11.04 37.88 33.99
N THR A 541 -11.56 38.66 34.94
CA THR A 541 -12.54 38.14 35.91
C THR A 541 -13.86 37.85 35.22
N GLY A 542 -14.31 36.61 35.23
CA GLY A 542 -15.58 36.19 34.63
C GLY A 542 -16.08 34.87 35.20
N GLN A 543 -17.32 34.50 34.88
CA GLN A 543 -17.89 33.21 35.29
C GLN A 543 -17.87 32.22 34.12
N ALA A 544 -17.32 31.03 34.34
CA ALA A 544 -17.26 29.96 33.33
C ALA A 544 -16.73 30.46 31.98
N ASN A 545 -15.80 31.43 32.03
CA ASN A 545 -15.31 32.17 30.88
C ASN A 545 -14.09 31.51 30.25
N VAL A 546 -13.45 30.54 30.91
CA VAL A 546 -12.34 29.75 30.36
C VAL A 546 -12.90 28.47 29.74
N ARG A 547 -12.88 28.40 28.42
CA ARG A 547 -13.39 27.27 27.61
C ARG A 547 -12.28 26.70 26.76
N VAL A 548 -12.32 25.40 26.53
CA VAL A 548 -11.38 24.74 25.63
C VAL A 548 -12.11 23.75 24.73
N GLN A 549 -11.57 23.60 23.52
CA GLN A 549 -11.86 22.50 22.59
C GLN A 549 -10.57 21.71 22.45
N HIS A 550 -10.57 20.43 22.78
CA HIS A 550 -9.37 19.61 22.69
C HIS A 550 -9.68 18.21 22.19
N ARG A 551 -8.65 17.47 21.78
CA ARG A 551 -8.80 16.06 21.40
C ARG A 551 -8.21 15.14 22.45
N THR A 552 -8.81 13.96 22.59
CA THR A 552 -8.37 12.93 23.54
C THR A 552 -8.12 11.60 22.85
N GLY A 553 -6.97 11.00 23.12
CA GLY A 553 -6.49 9.79 22.44
C GLY A 553 -5.14 10.04 21.77
N LEU A 554 -4.21 9.13 22.00
CA LEU A 554 -2.85 9.12 21.46
C LEU A 554 -2.21 7.77 21.80
N GLY A 555 -1.06 7.49 21.20
CA GLY A 555 -0.21 6.38 21.62
C GLY A 555 0.01 5.36 20.53
N ALA A 556 0.81 4.33 20.86
CA ALA A 556 1.09 3.22 19.96
C ALA A 556 -0.18 2.40 19.63
N ALA A 557 -1.21 2.47 20.48
CA ALA A 557 -2.51 1.84 20.23
C ALA A 557 -3.21 2.39 18.96
N GLY A 558 -2.87 3.60 18.52
CA GLY A 558 -3.34 4.17 17.26
C GLY A 558 -2.76 3.49 16.01
N ASN A 559 -1.71 2.69 16.14
CA ASN A 559 -1.10 1.99 15.00
C ASN A 559 -1.95 0.78 14.57
N VAL A 560 -3.03 1.06 13.85
CA VAL A 560 -4.04 0.08 13.44
C VAL A 560 -3.71 -0.57 12.09
N ARG A 561 -4.06 -1.85 11.93
CA ARG A 561 -3.87 -2.58 10.66
C ARG A 561 -4.83 -2.06 9.58
N THR A 562 -4.52 -2.35 8.32
CA THR A 562 -5.44 -2.15 7.19
C THR A 562 -6.81 -2.76 7.47
N ALA A 563 -7.87 -2.06 7.08
CA ALA A 563 -9.27 -2.46 7.25
C ALA A 563 -9.71 -2.72 8.71
N GLN A 564 -9.05 -2.12 9.70
CA GLN A 564 -9.44 -2.19 11.10
C GLN A 564 -10.40 -1.04 11.51
N LEU A 565 -10.31 0.13 10.86
CA LEU A 565 -11.16 1.31 11.09
C LEU A 565 -12.45 1.24 10.29
N THR A 566 -13.45 0.51 10.77
CA THR A 566 -14.69 0.22 10.02
C THR A 566 -15.97 0.73 10.67
N THR A 567 -15.92 1.14 11.94
CA THR A 567 -17.12 1.54 12.69
C THR A 567 -17.34 3.04 12.64
N LEU A 568 -18.32 3.52 11.88
CA LEU A 568 -18.74 4.94 11.88
C LEU A 568 -19.47 5.31 13.17
N LEU A 569 -18.86 6.15 14.01
CA LEU A 569 -19.48 6.70 15.22
C LEU A 569 -20.37 7.90 14.90
N SER A 570 -19.89 8.80 14.05
CA SER A 570 -20.71 9.83 13.41
C SER A 570 -21.01 9.41 11.98
N ARG A 571 -22.29 9.42 11.58
CA ARG A 571 -22.71 9.05 10.22
C ARG A 571 -23.22 10.28 9.46
N PRO A 572 -22.37 10.93 8.65
CA PRO A 572 -22.84 11.92 7.68
C PRO A 572 -23.89 11.29 6.76
N LEU A 573 -24.92 12.07 6.40
CA LEU A 573 -26.03 11.58 5.60
C LEU A 573 -25.55 11.12 4.21
N GLY A 574 -25.79 9.85 3.85
CA GLY A 574 -25.40 9.28 2.55
C GLY A 574 -24.10 8.47 2.57
N VAL A 575 -23.38 8.43 3.69
CA VAL A 575 -22.21 7.54 3.88
C VAL A 575 -22.70 6.16 4.32
N ALA A 576 -22.36 5.12 3.55
CA ALA A 576 -22.75 3.74 3.81
C ALA A 576 -21.75 3.02 4.73
N SER A 577 -20.45 3.14 4.42
CA SER A 577 -19.37 2.48 5.16
C SER A 577 -18.05 3.24 5.03
N VAL A 578 -17.10 2.86 5.88
CA VAL A 578 -15.74 3.38 5.88
C VAL A 578 -14.77 2.23 6.13
N LEU A 579 -13.56 2.34 5.62
CA LEU A 579 -12.42 1.50 5.98
C LEU A 579 -11.13 2.33 5.87
N ASN A 580 -10.07 1.91 6.54
CA ASN A 580 -8.73 2.42 6.26
C ASN A 580 -8.02 1.55 5.21
N PRO A 581 -7.70 2.08 4.01
CA PRO A 581 -7.07 1.33 2.93
C PRO A 581 -5.57 1.09 3.14
N SER A 582 -4.95 1.77 4.10
CA SER A 582 -3.59 1.52 4.56
C SER A 582 -3.57 1.41 6.09
N PRO A 583 -2.53 0.82 6.70
CA PRO A 583 -2.36 0.87 8.15
C PRO A 583 -2.36 2.33 8.65
N GLY A 584 -2.91 2.55 9.84
CA GLY A 584 -2.66 3.77 10.59
C GLY A 584 -1.31 3.67 11.28
N THR A 585 -0.49 4.72 11.19
CA THR A 585 0.90 4.69 11.66
C THR A 585 1.28 6.03 12.31
N GLY A 586 2.43 6.08 12.97
CA GLY A 586 2.96 7.30 13.59
C GLY A 586 2.48 7.56 15.01
N GLY A 587 1.60 6.71 15.56
CA GLY A 587 1.21 6.75 16.96
C GLY A 587 2.36 6.30 17.85
N GLU A 588 2.65 7.07 18.89
CA GLU A 588 3.76 6.79 19.82
C GLU A 588 3.34 7.08 21.26
N ASP A 589 3.69 6.19 22.18
CA ASP A 589 3.44 6.40 23.61
C ASP A 589 4.34 7.50 24.18
N PRO A 590 3.94 8.16 25.30
CA PRO A 590 4.81 9.13 25.96
C PRO A 590 6.18 8.57 26.29
N GLU A 591 7.23 9.41 26.15
CA GLU A 591 8.61 8.94 26.25
C GLU A 591 8.87 8.22 27.59
N PRO A 592 9.34 6.95 27.57
CA PRO A 592 9.65 6.21 28.77
C PRO A 592 10.78 6.83 29.59
N LEU A 593 10.79 6.56 30.90
CA LEU A 593 11.72 7.15 31.85
C LEU A 593 13.19 6.92 31.49
N GLU A 594 13.54 5.68 31.13
CA GLU A 594 14.91 5.31 30.79
C GLU A 594 15.37 5.96 29.47
N SER A 595 14.44 6.19 28.52
CA SER A 595 14.73 6.93 27.29
C SER A 595 15.00 8.40 27.59
N ALA A 596 14.13 9.03 28.41
CA ALA A 596 14.32 10.43 28.81
C ALA A 596 15.66 10.66 29.53
N ARG A 597 16.15 9.70 30.33
CA ARG A 597 17.48 9.79 30.97
C ARG A 597 18.63 9.77 29.98
N ARG A 598 18.49 9.01 28.90
CA ARG A 598 19.51 8.93 27.83
C ARG A 598 19.45 10.16 26.92
N ASN A 599 18.25 10.64 26.63
CA ASN A 599 18.00 11.72 25.66
C ASN A 599 18.18 13.12 26.26
N ALA A 600 17.81 13.37 27.52
CA ALA A 600 17.90 14.71 28.09
C ALA A 600 19.32 15.33 28.08
N PRO A 601 20.41 14.60 28.38
CA PRO A 601 21.76 15.16 28.29
C PRO A 601 22.23 15.47 26.87
N VAL A 602 21.59 14.86 25.86
CA VAL A 602 21.98 15.00 24.45
C VAL A 602 21.72 16.42 23.96
N THR A 603 20.58 17.02 24.29
CA THR A 603 20.21 18.36 23.81
C THR A 603 21.23 19.42 24.23
N VAL A 604 21.78 19.29 25.44
CA VAL A 604 22.84 20.18 25.95
C VAL A 604 24.21 19.89 25.32
N ARG A 605 24.47 18.63 24.91
CA ARG A 605 25.72 18.26 24.23
C ARG A 605 25.77 18.80 22.81
N THR A 606 24.65 18.78 22.10
CA THR A 606 24.57 19.22 20.70
C THR A 606 24.34 20.74 20.57
N LEU A 607 23.83 21.42 21.61
CA LEU A 607 23.50 22.86 21.59
C LEU A 607 22.66 23.23 20.35
N ASP A 608 21.68 22.38 20.04
CA ASP A 608 20.81 22.49 18.86
C ASP A 608 21.56 22.50 17.51
N ARG A 609 22.72 21.84 17.43
CA ARG A 609 23.50 21.70 16.20
C ARG A 609 23.91 20.27 15.92
N VAL A 610 23.83 19.88 14.65
CA VAL A 610 24.23 18.54 14.18
C VAL A 610 25.56 18.64 13.45
N VAL A 611 26.64 18.15 14.08
CA VAL A 611 28.02 18.29 13.56
C VAL A 611 28.70 16.94 13.33
N SER A 612 28.59 16.03 14.29
CA SER A 612 29.15 14.68 14.22
C SER A 612 28.12 13.62 13.82
N LEU A 613 28.57 12.40 13.50
CA LEU A 613 27.67 11.26 13.24
C LEU A 613 26.79 10.97 14.46
N LEU A 614 27.40 10.99 15.65
CA LEU A 614 26.69 10.75 16.89
C LEU A 614 25.62 11.82 17.11
N ASP A 615 25.93 13.09 16.84
CA ASP A 615 24.92 14.17 16.93
C ASP A 615 23.76 13.95 15.95
N ALA A 616 24.02 13.40 14.76
CA ALA A 616 22.96 13.12 13.79
C ALA A 616 22.04 11.97 14.24
N GLU A 617 22.60 10.89 14.79
CA GLU A 617 21.83 9.78 15.36
C GLU A 617 21.00 10.25 16.56
N ASP A 618 21.66 10.98 17.46
CA ASP A 618 21.08 11.52 18.68
C ASP A 618 19.95 12.52 18.38
N PHE A 619 20.19 13.43 17.43
CA PHE A 619 19.19 14.41 16.98
C PHE A 619 18.00 13.72 16.32
N ALA A 620 18.24 12.69 15.50
CA ALA A 620 17.17 11.93 14.87
C ALA A 620 16.34 11.12 15.88
N ARG A 621 16.99 10.49 16.88
CA ARG A 621 16.30 9.78 17.97
C ARG A 621 15.47 10.70 18.87
N ALA A 622 15.78 12.00 18.90
CA ALA A 622 14.96 12.98 19.60
C ALA A 622 13.70 13.40 18.80
N GLN A 623 13.57 12.98 17.53
CA GLN A 623 12.40 13.28 16.72
C GLN A 623 11.26 12.29 17.01
N PRO A 624 10.01 12.77 17.10
CA PRO A 624 8.85 11.88 17.29
C PRO A 624 8.73 10.86 16.16
N GLY A 625 8.41 9.62 16.53
CA GLY A 625 8.27 8.49 15.62
C GLY A 625 9.58 7.80 15.24
N VAL A 626 10.74 8.22 15.78
CA VAL A 626 12.04 7.58 15.54
C VAL A 626 12.51 6.82 16.77
N ALA A 627 12.43 5.48 16.73
CA ALA A 627 12.90 4.62 17.79
C ALA A 627 14.43 4.43 17.75
N LYS A 628 14.99 4.24 16.53
CA LYS A 628 16.43 3.97 16.34
C LYS A 628 16.97 4.74 15.15
N ALA A 629 18.23 5.16 15.26
CA ALA A 629 18.96 5.84 14.19
C ALA A 629 20.41 5.36 14.12
N SER A 630 20.94 5.19 12.90
CA SER A 630 22.35 4.87 12.63
C SER A 630 22.89 5.78 11.54
N ALA A 631 24.04 6.41 11.78
CA ALA A 631 24.65 7.36 10.86
C ALA A 631 26.00 6.86 10.33
N GLY A 632 26.26 7.10 9.04
CA GLY A 632 27.50 6.74 8.37
C GLY A 632 27.95 7.80 7.37
N TRP A 633 29.25 7.85 7.08
CA TRP A 633 29.76 8.67 5.99
C TRP A 633 29.73 7.89 4.67
N VAL A 634 29.27 8.54 3.60
CA VAL A 634 29.32 8.02 2.23
C VAL A 634 30.03 9.01 1.30
N PRO A 635 30.75 8.57 0.26
CA PRO A 635 31.30 9.48 -0.74
C PRO A 635 30.19 10.23 -1.49
N HIS A 636 30.37 11.54 -1.73
CA HIS A 636 29.46 12.34 -2.55
C HIS A 636 30.26 13.32 -3.42
N GLY A 637 30.71 12.85 -4.59
CA GLY A 637 31.61 13.61 -5.47
C GLY A 637 32.94 13.95 -4.76
N PRO A 638 33.42 15.21 -4.82
CA PRO A 638 34.62 15.63 -4.07
C PRO A 638 34.35 15.87 -2.57
N ALA A 639 33.09 15.79 -2.14
CA ALA A 639 32.67 15.96 -0.76
C ALA A 639 32.26 14.62 -0.12
N ARG A 640 31.90 14.67 1.16
CA ARG A 640 31.26 13.54 1.88
C ARG A 640 29.76 13.81 2.01
N GLY A 641 28.96 12.77 1.87
CA GLY A 641 27.55 12.74 2.24
C GLY A 641 27.37 11.96 3.55
N LEU A 642 26.24 12.20 4.20
CA LEU A 642 25.77 11.49 5.38
C LEU A 642 24.71 10.48 4.93
N VAL A 643 24.85 9.22 5.31
CA VAL A 643 23.71 8.30 5.34
C VAL A 643 23.16 8.27 6.76
N LEU A 644 21.85 8.40 6.90
CA LEU A 644 21.16 8.25 8.17
C LEU A 644 20.04 7.25 7.98
N THR A 645 20.09 6.15 8.74
CA THR A 645 19.06 5.11 8.71
C THR A 645 18.14 5.28 9.90
N LEU A 646 16.82 5.24 9.68
CA LEU A 646 15.81 5.35 10.72
C LEU A 646 14.97 4.08 10.87
N THR A 647 14.49 3.83 12.09
CA THR A 647 13.47 2.82 12.43
C THR A 647 12.47 3.46 13.37
N GLY A 648 11.19 3.24 13.13
CA GLY A 648 10.10 3.65 14.02
C GLY A 648 9.84 2.64 15.13
N PRO A 649 8.86 2.92 16.01
CA PRO A 649 8.41 2.01 17.06
C PRO A 649 8.08 0.62 16.50
N ASP A 650 8.31 -0.42 17.30
CA ASP A 650 8.06 -1.84 16.95
C ASP A 650 8.71 -2.33 15.65
N GLY A 651 9.69 -1.59 15.12
CA GLY A 651 10.39 -1.95 13.88
C GLY A 651 9.68 -1.41 12.64
N ALA A 652 8.79 -0.42 12.78
CA ALA A 652 8.17 0.24 11.65
C ALA A 652 9.23 0.87 10.72
N THR A 653 9.07 0.69 9.41
CA THR A 653 9.95 1.32 8.43
C THR A 653 9.56 2.80 8.28
N ILE A 654 10.55 3.68 8.34
CA ILE A 654 10.37 5.12 8.07
C ILE A 654 10.97 5.42 6.70
N ASP A 655 10.11 5.46 5.69
CA ASP A 655 10.45 5.85 4.32
C ASP A 655 9.82 7.20 3.96
N GLU A 656 10.05 7.67 2.73
CA GLU A 656 9.56 8.97 2.23
C GLU A 656 8.02 9.10 2.24
N SER A 657 7.28 8.00 2.38
CA SER A 657 5.81 8.01 2.52
C SER A 657 5.35 8.39 3.92
N VAL A 658 6.22 8.27 4.93
CA VAL A 658 5.91 8.54 6.33
C VAL A 658 6.28 10.00 6.64
N PRO A 659 5.34 10.82 7.16
CA PRO A 659 5.61 12.23 7.47
C PRO A 659 6.86 12.47 8.35
N THR A 660 7.16 11.53 9.24
CA THR A 660 8.38 11.54 10.07
C THR A 660 9.67 11.63 9.26
N HIS A 661 9.75 11.01 8.08
CA HIS A 661 10.93 11.09 7.22
C HIS A 661 11.21 12.54 6.78
N GLY A 662 10.19 13.20 6.22
CA GLY A 662 10.29 14.60 5.78
C GLY A 662 10.64 15.55 6.93
N ARG A 663 10.02 15.35 8.10
CA ARG A 663 10.28 16.14 9.31
C ARG A 663 11.73 16.02 9.78
N VAL A 664 12.25 14.80 9.90
CA VAL A 664 13.66 14.57 10.31
C VAL A 664 14.61 15.20 9.31
N LEU A 665 14.34 15.06 8.00
CA LEU A 665 15.18 15.65 6.95
C LEU A 665 15.17 17.18 7.00
N ALA A 666 14.02 17.81 7.19
CA ALA A 666 13.90 19.26 7.34
C ALA A 666 14.64 19.76 8.58
N ALA A 667 14.45 19.09 9.72
CA ALA A 667 15.10 19.44 10.98
C ALA A 667 16.63 19.32 10.90
N LEU A 668 17.15 18.27 10.24
CA LEU A 668 18.60 18.11 9.99
C LEU A 668 19.18 19.20 9.09
N ARG A 669 18.42 19.70 8.12
CA ARG A 669 18.85 20.80 7.25
C ARG A 669 18.87 22.15 7.98
N GLU A 670 17.94 22.36 8.91
CA GLU A 670 17.87 23.58 9.72
C GLU A 670 18.98 23.64 10.78
N HIS A 671 19.22 22.53 11.48
CA HIS A 671 20.15 22.45 12.61
C HIS A 671 21.56 21.94 12.21
N GLY A 672 21.75 21.49 10.97
CA GLY A 672 23.01 20.97 10.42
C GLY A 672 23.69 21.87 9.39
N ASP A 673 24.69 21.36 8.68
CA ASP A 673 25.29 22.06 7.52
C ASP A 673 24.41 21.86 6.29
N ALA A 674 23.76 22.94 5.82
CA ALA A 674 22.88 22.91 4.64
C ALA A 674 23.55 22.42 3.34
N ARG A 675 24.89 22.36 3.29
CA ARG A 675 25.65 21.84 2.13
C ARG A 675 25.95 20.35 2.23
N LEU A 676 25.70 19.73 3.39
CA LEU A 676 25.89 18.30 3.57
C LEU A 676 24.75 17.56 2.88
N VAL A 677 25.09 16.67 1.94
CA VAL A 677 24.09 15.80 1.32
C VAL A 677 23.73 14.69 2.31
N VAL A 678 22.43 14.60 2.64
CA VAL A 678 21.89 13.61 3.57
C VAL A 678 21.05 12.60 2.79
N HIS A 679 21.43 11.33 2.87
CA HIS A 679 20.65 10.18 2.42
C HIS A 679 19.89 9.62 3.62
N LEU A 680 18.63 10.02 3.78
CA LEU A 680 17.76 9.53 4.83
C LEU A 680 17.03 8.26 4.36
N LEU A 681 17.31 7.12 4.97
CA LEU A 681 16.83 5.81 4.53
C LEU A 681 16.09 5.08 5.66
N GLY A 682 15.08 4.29 5.30
CA GLY A 682 14.48 3.33 6.22
C GLY A 682 15.44 2.15 6.49
N HIS A 683 15.31 1.54 7.66
CA HIS A 683 16.05 0.32 7.97
C HIS A 683 15.64 -0.85 7.06
N ARG A 684 16.54 -1.84 6.97
CA ARG A 684 16.28 -3.09 6.29
C ARG A 684 16.08 -4.22 7.31
N PRO A 685 14.88 -4.80 7.43
CA PRO A 685 14.68 -5.92 8.35
C PRO A 685 15.39 -7.17 7.84
N VAL A 686 16.07 -7.89 8.74
CA VAL A 686 16.72 -9.18 8.45
C VAL A 686 16.34 -10.17 9.56
N GLY A 687 15.70 -11.27 9.19
CA GLY A 687 15.38 -12.34 10.14
C GLY A 687 16.60 -13.18 10.50
N LEU A 688 16.75 -13.50 11.78
CA LEU A 688 17.71 -14.46 12.33
C LEU A 688 17.01 -15.80 12.53
N GLU A 689 17.62 -16.88 12.07
CA GLU A 689 17.16 -18.25 12.29
C GLU A 689 18.10 -18.94 13.27
N ALA A 690 17.55 -19.56 14.33
CA ALA A 690 18.32 -20.22 15.38
C ALA A 690 17.68 -21.55 15.82
N TRP A 691 18.40 -22.66 15.62
CA TRP A 691 17.98 -23.99 16.06
C TRP A 691 19.01 -24.54 17.04
N LEU A 692 18.55 -24.94 18.22
CA LEU A 692 19.43 -25.31 19.32
C LEU A 692 18.85 -26.43 20.18
N ARG A 693 19.75 -27.26 20.70
CA ARG A 693 19.45 -28.32 21.66
C ARG A 693 20.05 -27.93 23.01
N VAL A 694 19.24 -27.97 24.06
CA VAL A 694 19.63 -27.57 25.43
C VAL A 694 19.71 -28.81 26.32
N LEU A 695 20.75 -28.88 27.15
CA LEU A 695 20.85 -29.84 28.25
C LEU A 695 20.36 -29.16 29.54
N PRO A 696 19.13 -29.43 30.01
CA PRO A 696 18.63 -28.91 31.27
C PRO A 696 19.23 -29.67 32.46
N HIS A 697 19.36 -28.99 33.59
CA HIS A 697 19.77 -29.58 34.86
C HIS A 697 18.70 -30.56 35.34
N PRO A 698 19.06 -31.75 35.86
CA PRO A 698 18.10 -32.80 36.23
C PRO A 698 17.08 -32.37 37.30
N ASP A 699 17.44 -31.42 38.16
CA ASP A 699 16.55 -30.89 39.20
C ASP A 699 15.52 -29.85 38.69
N HIS A 700 15.62 -29.42 37.42
CA HIS A 700 14.72 -28.44 36.82
C HIS A 700 13.68 -29.13 35.92
N LEU A 701 12.46 -28.57 35.85
CA LEU A 701 11.44 -29.01 34.90
C LEU A 701 11.84 -28.59 33.48
N VAL A 702 12.07 -29.57 32.62
CA VAL A 702 12.50 -29.39 31.21
C VAL A 702 11.65 -28.34 30.47
N GLY A 703 10.33 -28.43 30.57
CA GLY A 703 9.42 -27.52 29.87
C GLY A 703 9.58 -26.05 30.30
N LEU A 704 9.91 -25.79 31.58
CA LEU A 704 10.17 -24.43 32.06
C LEU A 704 11.51 -23.91 31.59
N VAL A 705 12.56 -24.75 31.57
CA VAL A 705 13.88 -24.36 31.06
C VAL A 705 13.81 -23.98 29.58
N LEU A 706 13.12 -24.78 28.74
CA LEU A 706 12.97 -24.45 27.32
C LEU A 706 12.15 -23.16 27.12
N ALA A 707 11.10 -22.95 27.92
CA ALA A 707 10.30 -21.72 27.88
C ALA A 707 11.12 -20.49 28.31
N ASP A 708 11.95 -20.60 29.35
CA ASP A 708 12.84 -19.54 29.81
C ASP A 708 13.91 -19.23 28.75
N VAL A 709 14.54 -20.26 28.15
CA VAL A 709 15.50 -20.07 27.03
C VAL A 709 14.84 -19.33 25.86
N ARG A 710 13.62 -19.74 25.48
CA ARG A 710 12.86 -19.09 24.40
C ARG A 710 12.59 -17.62 24.73
N ARG A 711 12.15 -17.33 25.95
CA ARG A 711 11.91 -15.96 26.43
C ARG A 711 13.17 -15.10 26.39
N GLU A 712 14.30 -15.61 26.91
CA GLU A 712 15.57 -14.87 26.93
C GLU A 712 16.09 -14.57 25.51
N LEU A 713 16.00 -15.54 24.59
CA LEU A 713 16.41 -15.35 23.20
C LEU A 713 15.54 -14.34 22.46
N LEU A 714 14.21 -14.47 22.54
CA LEU A 714 13.29 -13.53 21.91
C LEU A 714 13.44 -12.13 22.51
N ALA A 715 13.68 -12.00 23.82
CA ALA A 715 13.92 -10.71 24.45
C ALA A 715 15.25 -10.08 23.98
N ALA A 716 16.35 -10.85 23.95
CA ALA A 716 17.68 -10.35 23.58
C ALA A 716 17.83 -10.02 22.09
N PHE A 717 17.05 -10.67 21.23
CA PHE A 717 17.04 -10.46 19.77
C PHE A 717 15.74 -9.80 19.27
N SER A 718 15.03 -9.11 20.17
CA SER A 718 13.88 -8.26 19.85
C SER A 718 14.29 -6.97 19.13
N VAL A 719 13.33 -6.31 18.50
CA VAL A 719 13.52 -4.96 17.92
C VAL A 719 14.07 -4.00 18.97
N ASP A 720 13.51 -4.02 20.19
CA ASP A 720 13.90 -3.09 21.27
C ASP A 720 15.34 -3.30 21.73
N ALA A 721 15.78 -4.56 21.87
CA ALA A 721 17.12 -4.86 22.39
C ALA A 721 18.25 -4.71 21.35
N ARG A 722 17.93 -4.80 20.04
CA ARG A 722 18.93 -4.85 18.95
C ARG A 722 19.18 -3.49 18.32
N GLU A 723 20.43 -3.07 18.20
CA GLU A 723 20.79 -1.83 17.51
C GLU A 723 20.87 -2.02 15.98
N LEU A 724 20.67 -0.94 15.24
CA LEU A 724 20.86 -0.93 13.79
C LEU A 724 22.32 -1.27 13.43
N GLY A 725 22.51 -2.15 12.45
CA GLY A 725 23.83 -2.62 12.05
C GLY A 725 24.53 -3.52 13.06
N GLN A 726 23.87 -3.91 14.16
CA GLN A 726 24.47 -4.74 15.17
C GLN A 726 24.61 -6.18 14.64
N PRO A 727 25.84 -6.74 14.52
CA PRO A 727 26.02 -8.15 14.19
C PRO A 727 25.67 -9.03 15.39
N THR A 728 25.49 -10.33 15.18
CA THR A 728 25.50 -11.32 16.27
C THR A 728 26.58 -12.37 16.04
N SER A 729 26.86 -13.15 17.07
CA SER A 729 27.81 -14.25 17.00
C SER A 729 27.28 -15.47 17.74
N LEU A 730 27.82 -16.64 17.40
CA LEU A 730 27.50 -17.88 18.10
C LEU A 730 27.72 -17.76 19.61
N GLY A 731 28.82 -17.13 20.03
CA GLY A 731 29.12 -16.93 21.45
C GLY A 731 28.08 -16.09 22.18
N GLN A 732 27.53 -15.06 21.53
CA GLN A 732 26.48 -14.22 22.11
C GLN A 732 25.17 -15.01 22.29
N VAL A 733 24.80 -15.84 21.32
CA VAL A 733 23.61 -16.71 21.43
C VAL A 733 23.79 -17.69 22.58
N VAL A 734 24.95 -18.35 22.67
CA VAL A 734 25.28 -19.26 23.77
C VAL A 734 25.24 -18.55 25.12
N GLU A 735 25.76 -17.33 25.22
CA GLU A 735 25.72 -16.54 26.46
C GLU A 735 24.27 -16.25 26.89
N VAL A 736 23.40 -15.81 25.95
CA VAL A 736 21.99 -15.54 26.24
C VAL A 736 21.26 -16.79 26.72
N VAL A 737 21.50 -17.94 26.07
CA VAL A 737 20.90 -19.22 26.48
C VAL A 737 21.30 -19.58 27.93
N HIS A 738 22.55 -19.34 28.34
CA HIS A 738 23.00 -19.62 29.70
C HIS A 738 22.51 -18.63 30.77
N ARG A 739 21.81 -17.55 30.39
CA ARG A 739 21.10 -16.68 31.36
C ARG A 739 19.85 -17.35 31.91
N ALA A 740 19.26 -18.29 31.16
CA ALA A 740 18.10 -19.04 31.59
C ALA A 740 18.46 -19.99 32.75
N PRO A 741 17.75 -19.94 33.89
CA PRO A 741 18.02 -20.82 35.03
C PRO A 741 17.88 -22.31 34.66
N GLY A 742 18.87 -23.12 35.03
CA GLY A 742 18.83 -24.57 34.84
C GLY A 742 19.40 -25.07 33.51
N VAL A 743 20.04 -24.22 32.69
CA VAL A 743 20.81 -24.67 31.52
C VAL A 743 22.20 -25.17 31.94
N VAL A 744 22.56 -26.40 31.54
CA VAL A 744 23.89 -26.99 31.78
C VAL A 744 24.78 -26.88 30.54
N ALA A 745 24.21 -27.10 29.36
CA ALA A 745 24.91 -26.97 28.08
C ALA A 745 23.92 -26.63 26.95
N VAL A 746 24.44 -26.14 25.83
CA VAL A 746 23.69 -25.92 24.58
C VAL A 746 24.53 -26.34 23.39
N ASP A 747 23.88 -26.98 22.43
CA ASP A 747 24.41 -27.27 21.09
C ASP A 747 23.59 -26.47 20.07
N VAL A 748 24.24 -25.80 19.13
CA VAL A 748 23.58 -24.92 18.16
C VAL A 748 23.73 -25.52 16.77
N ASP A 749 22.63 -26.02 16.24
CA ASP A 749 22.58 -26.72 14.96
C ASP A 749 22.43 -25.73 13.79
N VAL A 750 21.68 -24.65 13.99
CA VAL A 750 21.46 -23.59 13.01
C VAL A 750 21.64 -22.23 13.66
N LEU A 751 22.45 -21.36 13.03
CA LEU A 751 22.53 -19.94 13.35
C LEU A 751 22.89 -19.19 12.08
N ARG A 752 21.91 -18.54 11.45
CA ARG A 752 22.11 -17.83 10.19
C ARG A 752 21.07 -16.76 9.96
N ARG A 753 21.27 -15.95 8.91
CA ARG A 753 20.23 -15.07 8.38
C ARG A 753 19.22 -15.89 7.58
N THR A 754 17.95 -15.49 7.62
CA THR A 754 16.86 -16.07 6.82
C THR A 754 17.05 -15.92 5.31
N ASP A 755 17.79 -14.90 4.87
CA ASP A 755 18.17 -14.67 3.46
C ASP A 755 19.45 -15.40 3.03
N ALA A 756 20.09 -16.15 3.94
CA ALA A 756 21.29 -16.91 3.62
C ALA A 756 20.96 -18.19 2.84
N PRO A 757 21.86 -18.67 1.95
CA PRO A 757 21.67 -19.95 1.27
C PRO A 757 21.50 -21.10 2.27
N ALA A 758 20.58 -22.03 1.98
CA ALA A 758 20.29 -23.16 2.87
C ALA A 758 21.50 -24.06 3.19
N SER A 759 22.55 -24.00 2.36
CA SER A 759 23.83 -24.70 2.56
C SER A 759 24.65 -24.17 3.75
N VAL A 760 24.38 -22.96 4.21
CA VAL A 760 24.99 -22.37 5.41
C VAL A 760 24.11 -22.73 6.61
N GLN A 761 24.63 -23.51 7.55
CA GLN A 761 23.89 -23.94 8.74
C GLN A 761 24.25 -23.08 9.96
N VAL A 762 25.55 -22.98 10.28
CA VAL A 762 26.05 -22.16 11.41
C VAL A 762 27.04 -21.11 10.93
N GLN A 763 26.71 -19.84 11.16
CA GLN A 763 27.60 -18.70 11.00
C GLN A 763 28.14 -18.30 12.37
N HIS A 764 29.45 -18.46 12.59
CA HIS A 764 30.10 -18.03 13.85
C HIS A 764 29.91 -16.52 14.12
N ARG A 765 29.78 -15.73 13.06
CA ARG A 765 29.39 -14.32 13.10
C ARG A 765 28.35 -14.08 12.02
N VAL A 766 27.17 -13.65 12.43
CA VAL A 766 26.08 -13.25 11.54
C VAL A 766 26.19 -11.74 11.33
N PRO A 767 26.55 -11.27 10.13
CA PRO A 767 26.73 -9.85 9.86
C PRO A 767 25.39 -9.11 9.77
N ALA A 768 25.40 -7.85 10.17
CA ALA A 768 24.36 -6.86 9.88
C ALA A 768 25.05 -5.63 9.28
N HIS A 769 24.52 -5.10 8.18
CA HIS A 769 25.08 -3.95 7.50
C HIS A 769 24.82 -2.67 8.32
N PRO A 770 25.82 -1.82 8.62
CA PRO A 770 25.64 -0.63 9.46
C PRO A 770 24.96 0.55 8.76
N GLY A 771 24.67 0.41 7.47
CA GLY A 771 24.22 1.50 6.59
C GLY A 771 25.42 2.19 5.94
N GLY A 772 25.30 2.56 4.68
CA GLY A 772 26.43 3.11 3.90
C GLY A 772 26.46 2.61 2.48
N LEU A 773 27.65 2.61 1.88
CA LEU A 773 27.84 2.11 0.51
C LEU A 773 27.41 0.65 0.40
N ASP A 774 26.68 0.36 -0.68
CA ASP A 774 26.38 -1.00 -1.07
C ASP A 774 27.70 -1.78 -1.32
N PRO A 775 27.93 -2.94 -0.68
CA PRO A 775 29.08 -3.78 -0.95
C PRO A 775 29.23 -4.16 -2.43
N ALA A 776 28.13 -4.20 -3.19
CA ALA A 776 28.12 -4.44 -4.63
C ALA A 776 28.44 -3.19 -5.48
N GLY A 777 28.57 -2.02 -4.85
CA GLY A 777 28.89 -0.75 -5.52
C GLY A 777 27.72 -0.07 -6.24
N THR A 778 26.50 -0.56 -6.05
CA THR A 778 25.28 -0.14 -6.76
C THR A 778 24.56 1.06 -6.15
N GLY A 779 24.96 1.55 -4.98
CA GLY A 779 24.35 2.72 -4.35
C GLY A 779 24.65 2.85 -2.86
N VAL A 780 23.72 3.46 -2.12
CA VAL A 780 23.73 3.59 -0.66
C VAL A 780 22.57 2.77 -0.10
N LEU A 781 22.84 2.01 0.96
CA LEU A 781 21.88 1.14 1.64
C LEU A 781 21.64 1.63 3.07
N GLY A 782 20.40 1.47 3.54
CA GLY A 782 20.06 1.60 4.95
C GLY A 782 20.72 0.52 5.81
N ALA A 783 20.88 0.81 7.10
CA ALA A 783 21.33 -0.16 8.09
C ALA A 783 20.34 -1.32 8.25
N GLU A 784 20.86 -2.51 8.52
CA GLU A 784 20.07 -3.71 8.76
C GLU A 784 19.71 -3.85 10.23
N LEU A 785 18.46 -4.24 10.50
CA LEU A 785 17.99 -4.62 11.84
C LEU A 785 17.85 -6.15 11.89
N LEU A 786 18.75 -6.80 12.62
CA LEU A 786 18.78 -8.25 12.75
C LEU A 786 17.98 -8.71 13.98
N VAL A 787 16.86 -9.40 13.74
CA VAL A 787 15.88 -9.80 14.77
C VAL A 787 15.50 -11.27 14.69
N LEU A 788 15.14 -11.88 15.82
CA LEU A 788 14.69 -13.27 15.90
C LEU A 788 13.17 -13.30 16.13
N ALA A 789 12.42 -13.90 15.21
CA ALA A 789 10.99 -14.11 15.35
C ALA A 789 10.69 -15.52 15.90
N ASP A 790 9.54 -15.68 16.55
CA ASP A 790 9.14 -16.96 17.15
C ASP A 790 9.07 -18.15 16.15
N PRO A 791 8.60 -17.98 14.90
CA PRO A 791 8.62 -19.04 13.90
C PRO A 791 10.02 -19.47 13.45
N ASP A 792 11.03 -18.62 13.65
CA ASP A 792 12.42 -18.85 13.21
C ASP A 792 13.31 -19.41 14.34
N LEU A 793 12.72 -19.70 15.51
CA LEU A 793 13.39 -20.22 16.70
C LEU A 793 12.90 -21.64 17.05
N HIS A 794 13.83 -22.59 17.04
CA HIS A 794 13.59 -23.97 17.44
C HIS A 794 14.48 -24.36 18.63
N VAL A 795 13.86 -24.80 19.72
CA VAL A 795 14.55 -25.16 20.97
C VAL A 795 14.11 -26.56 21.39
N GLU A 796 15.04 -27.51 21.40
CA GLU A 796 14.80 -28.90 21.76
C GLU A 796 15.72 -29.37 22.90
N VAL A 797 15.48 -30.58 23.42
CA VAL A 797 16.31 -31.17 24.48
C VAL A 797 17.45 -31.96 23.86
N MET A 798 18.65 -31.84 24.41
CA MET A 798 19.78 -32.72 24.05
C MET A 798 19.47 -34.16 24.46
N ALA A 799 19.50 -35.07 23.49
CA ALA A 799 19.25 -36.50 23.67
C ALA A 799 20.36 -37.21 24.47
#